data_AF-A0A497QQI2-F1
#
_entry.id   AF-A0A497QQI2-F1
#
_cell.length_a   1.000
_cell.length_b   1.000
_cell.length_c   1.000
_cell.angle_alpha   90.00
_cell.angle_beta   90.00
_cell.angle_gamma   90.00
#
_symmetry.space_group_name_H-M   'P 1'
#
loop_
_entity.id
_entity.type
_entity.pdbx_description
1 polymer ?
#
loop_
_entity_poly.entity_id
_entity_poly.type
_entity_poly.pdbx_seq_one_letter_code
_entity_poly.pdbx_strand_id
1 'polypeptide(L)'
;MPKRAPEAKRIVRSGMVPREGRVLGECDFSGAEISTSCVTLDTIIDTIHGSMTMGSLLRRLRLKKDTYVYSYSTEKERICISKVTTGGITGRNKKVYKVTLDNGSTIKATSDHKFMLRNGSYAQLCELSVGNSLMPFYKKAKRRACDAVSYEDVYLNNGSHILAHNLIAEDVHGIIIKGSNLLVHHKDGNGLNNDLDNLQIMDRREHMRIHSIQGWKRRPNRTFNKELLRKRAIELNKKRKEEWTEKDWEEFSRRVSEGIRTKRNGNRGKFNPMYGKIQSDTCKKAVSAANKGRVPWCKGKKLPPLTEEHKNKLRVPCPEERKLRISAALKGRVLSKEHREKLRIPKTEEHKRKIAIAKKKWWETRGLEKCHVCGRSFKTVTNTHLKYAHDMTLEEYKKVHNHKIVSIEECGYENVYNINVEGTHCYSANGVIVKNCYYHKDPTFYEYQTEGGGDMHRDASAEILKIIGDEVSKPVRQATKSIWTFAQFYGSYYGSCAKQGWEEYPLLVDDDGAPVQIRGINIDEWMKKTFKNYRVFENHLKKFEDKFWNDWFKVYTEWKKSVVQKYKKDGYIETFMGFRFKGYMNSKQCTNYPIQGTSFHLLLYTAYAFWQECIKRNLDTLIIGQIHDSLILDIPIDEIDIVSEILVDIISNLHKKFTWMDFPMGLDFEISAPYEQGGSFAKMKKVTI
;
A
#
# COMPACT_ATOMS: atom_id res chain seq x y z
N MET A 1 -18.57 31.46 20.39
CA MET A 1 -17.42 31.44 21.32
C MET A 1 -17.50 32.67 22.20
N PRO A 2 -17.17 32.58 23.50
CA PRO A 2 -16.99 33.78 24.32
C PRO A 2 -15.94 34.67 23.66
N LYS A 3 -16.25 35.97 23.50
CA LYS A 3 -15.27 36.94 23.02
C LYS A 3 -14.18 37.06 24.08
N ARG A 4 -12.92 36.77 23.71
CA ARG A 4 -11.77 36.99 24.58
C ARG A 4 -11.67 38.49 24.85
N ALA A 5 -11.82 38.93 26.10
CA ALA A 5 -11.63 40.33 26.48
C ALA A 5 -10.14 40.57 26.78
N PRO A 6 -9.43 41.40 25.99
CA PRO A 6 -7.99 41.64 26.18
C PRO A 6 -7.67 42.18 27.58
N GLU A 7 -8.54 43.06 28.09
CA GLU A 7 -8.40 43.63 29.42
C GLU A 7 -8.54 42.58 30.53
N ALA A 8 -9.54 41.70 30.43
CA ALA A 8 -9.69 40.59 31.37
C ALA A 8 -8.49 39.62 31.29
N LYS A 9 -7.99 39.33 30.08
CA LYS A 9 -6.77 38.51 29.90
C LYS A 9 -5.57 39.14 30.61
N ARG A 10 -5.37 40.46 30.44
CA ARG A 10 -4.28 41.20 31.09
C ARG A 10 -4.41 41.14 32.61
N ILE A 11 -5.60 41.41 33.14
CA ILE A 11 -5.86 41.40 34.59
C ILE A 11 -5.59 40.00 35.16
N VAL A 12 -6.16 38.95 34.57
CA VAL A 12 -5.98 37.57 35.04
C VAL A 12 -4.52 37.15 35.00
N ARG A 13 -3.79 37.41 33.91
CA ARG A 13 -2.37 37.05 33.81
C ARG A 13 -1.49 37.88 34.76
N SER A 14 -1.85 39.13 35.05
CA SER A 14 -1.10 39.97 35.98
C SER A 14 -1.39 39.61 37.45
N GLY A 15 -2.57 39.08 37.74
CA GLY A 15 -2.97 38.64 39.08
C GLY A 15 -2.40 37.29 39.50
N MET A 16 -1.87 36.50 38.55
CA MET A 16 -1.19 35.24 38.85
C MET A 16 0.29 35.52 39.11
N VAL A 17 0.69 35.45 40.38
CA VAL A 17 2.05 35.73 40.86
C VAL A 17 2.63 34.49 41.56
N PRO A 18 3.95 34.27 41.51
CA PRO A 18 4.59 33.19 42.26
C PRO A 18 4.51 33.43 43.77
N ARG A 19 4.81 32.42 44.59
CA ARG A 19 5.01 32.62 46.03
C ARG A 19 6.41 33.19 46.30
N GLU A 20 6.62 33.74 47.50
CA GLU A 20 7.95 34.17 47.97
C GLU A 20 9.00 33.07 47.77
N GLY A 21 10.16 33.45 47.25
CA GLY A 21 11.29 32.57 46.92
C GLY A 21 11.11 31.71 45.67
N ARG A 22 10.09 31.97 44.83
CA ARG A 22 9.71 31.11 43.69
C ARG A 22 9.49 31.88 42.40
N VAL A 23 9.44 31.13 41.30
CA VAL A 23 9.06 31.59 39.96
C VAL A 23 7.88 30.76 39.43
N LEU A 24 7.10 31.36 38.53
CA LEU A 24 6.14 30.60 37.72
C LEU A 24 6.87 30.02 36.51
N GLY A 25 6.55 28.78 36.13
CA GLY A 25 6.99 28.14 34.89
C GLY A 25 5.81 27.82 33.98
N GLU A 26 5.95 28.07 32.68
CA GLU A 26 5.03 27.66 31.62
C GLU A 26 5.78 26.71 30.69
N CYS A 27 5.28 25.48 30.57
CA CYS A 27 5.87 24.40 29.78
C CYS A 27 4.95 24.10 28.61
N ASP A 28 5.35 24.53 27.42
CA ASP A 28 4.64 24.36 26.16
C ASP A 28 5.27 23.26 25.31
N PHE A 29 4.43 22.36 24.82
CA PHE A 29 4.85 21.31 23.92
C PHE A 29 4.95 21.79 22.47
N SER A 30 6.06 21.49 21.79
CA SER A 30 6.20 21.67 20.34
C SER A 30 6.32 20.33 19.61
N GLY A 31 5.65 20.19 18.46
CA GLY A 31 5.85 19.07 17.53
C GLY A 31 5.01 17.79 17.75
N ALA A 32 3.94 17.82 18.54
CA ALA A 32 3.10 16.65 18.86
C ALA A 32 2.39 15.99 17.64
N GLU A 33 2.49 16.55 16.44
CA GLU A 33 1.73 16.13 15.26
C GLU A 33 2.46 15.09 14.38
N ILE A 34 3.67 14.68 14.74
CA ILE A 34 4.46 13.85 13.85
C ILE A 34 4.97 12.61 14.55
N SER A 35 4.68 11.52 13.89
CA SER A 35 5.41 10.31 14.10
C SER A 35 6.03 9.88 12.75
N THR A 36 7.12 9.13 12.76
CA THR A 36 7.83 8.30 11.73
C THR A 36 8.34 6.87 12.14
N SER A 37 7.73 5.80 11.64
CA SER A 37 8.08 4.39 11.81
C SER A 37 8.64 3.86 10.49
N CYS A 38 9.78 3.18 10.56
CA CYS A 38 10.73 3.22 9.45
C CYS A 38 11.53 1.92 9.28
N VAL A 39 12.09 1.72 8.08
CA VAL A 39 12.99 0.62 7.72
C VAL A 39 14.36 1.17 7.28
N THR A 40 15.40 0.34 7.27
CA THR A 40 16.77 0.76 6.89
C THR A 40 17.00 0.75 5.36
N LEU A 41 18.08 1.38 4.89
CA LEU A 41 18.40 1.51 3.44
C LEU A 41 18.61 0.19 2.71
N ASP A 42 19.13 -0.82 3.41
CA ASP A 42 19.43 -2.16 2.90
C ASP A 42 18.16 -3.01 2.74
N THR A 43 17.02 -2.55 3.26
CA THR A 43 15.72 -3.19 3.07
C THR A 43 15.42 -3.34 1.57
N ILE A 44 15.17 -4.57 1.15
CA ILE A 44 14.81 -4.96 -0.21
C ILE A 44 13.32 -4.73 -0.39
N ILE A 45 12.97 -3.84 -1.31
CA ILE A 45 11.60 -3.55 -1.72
C ILE A 45 11.32 -4.23 -3.05
N ASP A 46 10.21 -4.98 -3.10
CA ASP A 46 9.77 -5.64 -4.32
C ASP A 46 8.99 -4.66 -5.22
N THR A 47 9.57 -4.36 -6.39
CA THR A 47 8.99 -3.46 -7.39
C THR A 47 8.69 -4.19 -8.69
N ILE A 48 7.93 -3.55 -9.58
CA ILE A 48 7.72 -4.05 -10.96
C ILE A 48 9.00 -4.06 -11.80
N HIS A 49 10.02 -3.29 -11.40
CA HIS A 49 11.32 -3.21 -12.04
C HIS A 49 12.31 -4.27 -11.53
N GLY A 50 11.85 -5.19 -10.68
CA GLY A 50 12.67 -6.12 -9.92
C GLY A 50 12.85 -5.70 -8.46
N SER A 51 13.44 -6.59 -7.67
CA SER A 51 13.73 -6.32 -6.25
C SER A 51 14.93 -5.36 -6.16
N MET A 52 14.80 -4.29 -5.38
CA MET A 52 15.85 -3.28 -5.21
C MET A 52 15.93 -2.83 -3.76
N THR A 53 17.06 -2.28 -3.34
CA THR A 53 17.19 -1.71 -2.00
C THR A 53 16.37 -0.42 -1.86
N MET A 54 15.96 -0.10 -0.64
CA MET A 54 15.29 1.17 -0.31
C MET A 54 16.09 2.36 -0.81
N GLY A 55 17.42 2.35 -0.67
CA GLY A 55 18.28 3.39 -1.23
C GLY A 55 18.21 3.55 -2.75
N SER A 56 18.15 2.44 -3.49
CA SER A 56 18.01 2.46 -4.96
C SER A 56 16.65 2.99 -5.39
N LEU A 57 15.60 2.61 -4.66
CA LEU A 57 14.24 3.09 -4.86
C LEU A 57 14.15 4.60 -4.63
N LEU A 58 14.71 5.10 -3.53
CA LEU A 58 14.73 6.54 -3.22
C LEU A 58 15.51 7.34 -4.28
N ARG A 59 16.63 6.81 -4.78
CA ARG A 59 17.37 7.44 -5.90
C ARG A 59 16.49 7.53 -7.17
N ARG A 60 15.68 6.51 -7.44
CA ARG A 60 14.74 6.51 -8.59
C ARG A 60 13.65 7.57 -8.43
N LEU A 61 13.11 7.74 -7.22
CA LEU A 61 12.12 8.78 -6.92
C LEU A 61 12.72 10.20 -7.07
N ARG A 62 13.97 10.42 -6.63
CA ARG A 62 14.68 11.71 -6.84
C ARG A 62 14.84 12.07 -8.31
N LEU A 63 14.99 11.07 -9.19
CA LEU A 63 15.04 11.24 -10.64
C LEU A 63 13.65 11.42 -11.28
N LYS A 64 12.59 11.59 -10.49
CA LYS A 64 11.19 11.75 -10.92
C LYS A 64 10.71 10.62 -11.85
N LYS A 65 11.22 9.40 -11.65
CA LYS A 65 10.78 8.23 -12.42
C LYS A 65 9.61 7.55 -11.72
N ASP A 66 8.56 7.26 -12.48
CA ASP A 66 7.44 6.46 -11.99
C ASP A 66 7.94 5.11 -11.46
N THR A 67 7.45 4.77 -10.26
CA THR A 67 7.88 3.59 -9.50
C THR A 67 6.66 2.93 -8.86
N TYR A 68 6.55 1.61 -9.01
CA TYR A 68 5.44 0.82 -8.48
C TYR A 68 5.95 -0.35 -7.64
N VAL A 69 5.30 -0.57 -6.51
CA VAL A 69 5.65 -1.60 -5.52
C VAL A 69 4.53 -2.62 -5.35
N TYR A 70 4.89 -3.83 -4.93
CA TYR A 70 3.92 -4.81 -4.49
C TYR A 70 3.40 -4.45 -3.10
N SER A 71 2.09 -4.46 -2.94
CA SER A 71 1.36 -4.09 -1.72
C SER A 71 0.21 -5.08 -1.46
N TYR A 72 -0.50 -4.93 -0.35
CA TYR A 72 -1.68 -5.75 -0.04
C TYR A 72 -2.94 -4.88 0.01
N SER A 73 -3.94 -5.22 -0.80
CA SER A 73 -5.25 -4.57 -0.76
C SER A 73 -6.19 -5.34 0.17
N THR A 74 -6.68 -4.67 1.20
CA THR A 74 -7.72 -5.18 2.10
C THR A 74 -9.08 -5.27 1.40
N GLU A 75 -9.36 -4.39 0.43
CA GLU A 75 -10.60 -4.42 -0.36
C GLU A 75 -10.66 -5.64 -1.28
N LYS A 76 -9.56 -5.94 -1.98
CA LYS A 76 -9.48 -7.09 -2.90
C LYS A 76 -9.03 -8.38 -2.20
N GLU A 77 -8.69 -8.31 -0.92
CA GLU A 77 -8.09 -9.40 -0.11
C GLU A 77 -6.95 -10.14 -0.83
N ARG A 78 -6.08 -9.39 -1.51
CA ARG A 78 -4.96 -9.95 -2.27
C ARG A 78 -3.79 -8.98 -2.39
N ILE A 79 -2.64 -9.54 -2.74
CA ILE A 79 -1.51 -8.77 -3.23
C ILE A 79 -1.90 -8.00 -4.50
N CYS A 80 -1.47 -6.75 -4.59
CA CYS A 80 -1.69 -5.86 -5.72
C CYS A 80 -0.45 -5.00 -5.97
N ILE A 81 -0.51 -4.17 -7.02
CA ILE A 81 0.55 -3.23 -7.37
C ILE A 81 0.06 -1.81 -7.11
N SER A 82 0.87 -1.01 -6.42
CA SER A 82 0.54 0.37 -6.05
C SER A 82 1.67 1.32 -6.44
N LYS A 83 1.30 2.56 -6.81
CA LYS A 83 2.26 3.61 -7.17
C LYS A 83 2.93 4.17 -5.91
N VAL A 84 4.24 4.40 -6.00
CA VAL A 84 5.00 5.13 -4.98
C VAL A 84 4.97 6.62 -5.34
N THR A 85 4.56 7.46 -4.41
CA THR A 85 4.44 8.91 -4.64
C THR A 85 5.67 9.66 -4.15
N THR A 86 6.10 9.40 -2.92
CA THR A 86 7.24 10.06 -2.27
C THR A 86 8.00 9.09 -1.37
N GLY A 87 9.18 9.46 -0.90
CA GLY A 87 9.96 8.69 0.06
C GLY A 87 11.24 9.41 0.46
N GLY A 88 11.76 9.14 1.64
CA GLY A 88 12.93 9.84 2.15
C GLY A 88 13.48 9.27 3.45
N ILE A 89 14.51 9.96 3.98
CA ILE A 89 14.95 9.77 5.36
C ILE A 89 13.80 10.20 6.25
N THR A 90 13.41 9.34 7.17
CA THR A 90 12.33 9.58 8.11
C THR A 90 12.84 9.61 9.55
N GLY A 91 14.06 9.15 9.81
CA GLY A 91 14.75 9.35 11.08
C GLY A 91 16.26 9.17 10.94
N ARG A 92 17.05 9.97 11.67
CA ARG A 92 18.51 9.81 11.75
C ARG A 92 18.90 9.12 13.05
N ASN A 93 19.90 8.26 12.99
CA ASN A 93 20.48 7.56 14.15
C ASN A 93 19.42 6.96 15.11
N LYS A 94 18.44 6.22 14.55
CA LYS A 94 17.36 5.60 15.32
C LYS A 94 17.75 4.18 15.71
N LYS A 95 17.31 3.76 16.90
CA LYS A 95 17.49 2.39 17.38
C LYS A 95 16.73 1.41 16.48
N VAL A 96 17.42 0.41 15.95
CA VAL A 96 16.86 -0.56 15.00
C VAL A 96 16.90 -1.98 15.57
N TYR A 97 15.89 -2.75 15.23
CA TYR A 97 15.75 -4.15 15.58
C TYR A 97 15.79 -4.99 14.32
N LYS A 98 16.57 -6.06 14.35
CA LYS A 98 16.66 -7.04 13.28
C LYS A 98 15.68 -8.18 13.56
N VAL A 99 14.69 -8.30 12.70
CA VAL A 99 13.73 -9.42 12.68
C VAL A 99 14.25 -10.47 11.71
N THR A 100 14.50 -11.67 12.20
CA THR A 100 14.88 -12.83 11.38
C THR A 100 13.66 -13.71 11.15
N LEU A 101 13.38 -14.01 9.89
CA LEU A 101 12.27 -14.87 9.48
C LEU A 101 12.73 -16.31 9.25
N ASP A 102 11.80 -17.26 9.27
CA ASP A 102 12.04 -18.70 9.08
C ASP A 102 12.65 -19.10 7.74
N ASN A 103 12.53 -18.26 6.72
CA ASN A 103 13.18 -18.42 5.42
C ASN A 103 14.64 -17.92 5.41
N GLY A 104 15.16 -17.43 6.55
CA GLY A 104 16.50 -16.85 6.67
C GLY A 104 16.61 -15.39 6.22
N SER A 105 15.53 -14.78 5.72
CA SER A 105 15.52 -13.35 5.42
C SER A 105 15.48 -12.52 6.70
N THR A 106 16.08 -11.33 6.66
CA THR A 106 16.17 -10.44 7.82
C THR A 106 15.68 -9.05 7.44
N ILE A 107 15.00 -8.37 8.35
CA ILE A 107 14.50 -7.00 8.17
C ILE A 107 14.93 -6.18 9.37
N LYS A 108 15.54 -5.03 9.12
CA LYS A 108 15.82 -4.06 10.17
C LYS A 108 14.76 -2.96 10.14
N ALA A 109 14.09 -2.79 11.27
CA ALA A 109 13.05 -1.78 11.42
C ALA A 109 13.06 -1.20 12.84
N THR A 110 12.41 -0.07 13.01
CA THR A 110 12.21 0.55 14.32
C THR A 110 11.19 -0.24 15.15
N SER A 111 11.23 -0.16 16.48
CA SER A 111 10.37 -0.94 17.39
C SER A 111 8.86 -0.70 17.17
N ASP A 112 8.50 0.48 16.72
CA ASP A 112 7.17 0.95 16.37
C ASP A 112 6.70 0.53 14.96
N HIS A 113 7.58 -0.02 14.14
CA HIS A 113 7.25 -0.35 12.75
C HIS A 113 6.16 -1.42 12.69
N LYS A 114 5.07 -1.13 11.98
CA LYS A 114 3.91 -2.03 11.93
C LYS A 114 4.06 -3.06 10.83
N PHE A 115 4.07 -4.33 11.22
CA PHE A 115 4.04 -5.46 10.31
C PHE A 115 2.60 -5.96 10.16
N MET A 116 2.22 -6.34 8.95
CA MET A 116 0.93 -6.98 8.73
C MET A 116 1.03 -8.45 9.17
N LEU A 117 0.16 -8.85 10.08
CA LEU A 117 -0.03 -10.24 10.48
C LEU A 117 -0.77 -11.02 9.39
N ARG A 118 -0.67 -12.35 9.41
CA ARG A 118 -1.30 -13.20 8.39
C ARG A 118 -2.83 -13.07 8.31
N ASN A 119 -3.48 -12.69 9.40
CA ASN A 119 -4.92 -12.40 9.46
C ASN A 119 -5.31 -11.05 8.82
N GLY A 120 -4.32 -10.24 8.38
CA GLY A 120 -4.53 -8.91 7.81
C GLY A 120 -4.54 -7.77 8.82
N SER A 121 -4.47 -8.04 10.13
CA SER A 121 -4.30 -7.00 11.15
C SER A 121 -2.84 -6.53 11.19
N TYR A 122 -2.58 -5.43 11.88
CA TYR A 122 -1.22 -4.90 12.07
C TYR A 122 -0.80 -5.01 13.53
N ALA A 123 0.47 -5.30 13.76
CA ALA A 123 1.11 -5.24 15.07
C ALA A 123 2.46 -4.53 14.94
N GLN A 124 2.87 -3.78 15.97
CA GLN A 124 4.18 -3.12 16.01
C GLN A 124 5.28 -4.14 16.30
N LEU A 125 6.52 -3.88 15.87
CA LEU A 125 7.64 -4.78 16.09
C LEU A 125 7.84 -5.14 17.57
N CYS A 126 7.66 -4.19 18.49
CA CYS A 126 7.75 -4.42 19.94
C CYS A 126 6.61 -5.29 20.51
N GLU A 127 5.48 -5.41 19.81
CA GLU A 127 4.36 -6.29 20.17
C GLU A 127 4.51 -7.69 19.58
N LEU A 128 5.47 -7.88 18.67
CA LEU A 128 5.69 -9.15 18.01
C LEU A 128 6.55 -10.07 18.87
N SER A 129 6.13 -11.33 18.94
CA SER A 129 6.87 -12.40 19.61
C SER A 129 7.34 -13.45 18.60
N VAL A 130 8.41 -14.17 18.95
CA VAL A 130 8.87 -15.36 18.21
C VAL A 130 7.70 -16.30 17.97
N GLY A 131 7.56 -16.76 16.71
CA GLY A 131 6.44 -17.59 16.27
C GLY A 131 5.24 -16.85 15.70
N ASN A 132 5.15 -15.51 15.85
CA ASN A 132 4.12 -14.72 15.15
C ASN A 132 4.26 -14.85 13.63
N SER A 133 3.13 -15.00 12.95
CA SER A 133 3.06 -15.18 11.51
C SER A 133 2.77 -13.86 10.80
N LEU A 134 3.75 -13.37 10.05
CA LEU A 134 3.61 -12.15 9.24
C LEU A 134 3.03 -12.47 7.86
N MET A 135 2.43 -11.46 7.22
CA MET A 135 1.89 -11.55 5.87
C MET A 135 3.06 -11.65 4.87
N PRO A 136 3.26 -12.80 4.20
CA PRO A 136 4.37 -13.00 3.30
C PRO A 136 4.07 -12.46 1.90
N PHE A 137 5.11 -12.13 1.15
CA PHE A 137 5.04 -11.86 -0.28
C PHE A 137 5.93 -12.88 -1.00
N TYR A 138 5.32 -13.70 -1.87
CA TYR A 138 6.03 -14.73 -2.62
C TYR A 138 5.88 -14.51 -4.13
N LYS A 139 7.01 -14.55 -4.83
CA LYS A 139 7.07 -14.61 -6.29
C LYS A 139 8.08 -15.67 -6.73
N LYS A 140 7.83 -16.32 -7.86
CA LYS A 140 8.74 -17.32 -8.45
C LYS A 140 8.92 -17.13 -9.95
N ALA A 141 10.12 -17.33 -10.44
CA ALA A 141 10.38 -17.38 -11.87
C ALA A 141 9.88 -18.73 -12.44
N LYS A 142 8.87 -18.68 -13.30
CA LYS A 142 8.27 -19.85 -13.94
C LYS A 142 8.61 -19.90 -15.42
N ARG A 143 9.43 -20.89 -15.79
CA ARG A 143 9.79 -21.13 -17.19
C ARG A 143 8.64 -21.76 -17.97
N ARG A 144 8.22 -21.16 -19.08
CA ARG A 144 7.27 -21.80 -20.01
C ARG A 144 7.97 -22.82 -20.90
N ALA A 145 7.41 -24.03 -20.96
CA ALA A 145 7.98 -25.15 -21.70
C ALA A 145 8.00 -24.93 -23.23
N CYS A 146 7.09 -24.11 -23.77
CA CYS A 146 6.97 -23.85 -25.20
C CYS A 146 7.92 -22.74 -25.70
N ASP A 147 8.27 -21.78 -24.84
CA ASP A 147 8.86 -20.51 -25.30
C ASP A 147 10.26 -20.28 -24.73
N ALA A 148 10.73 -21.13 -23.81
CA ALA A 148 11.99 -20.99 -23.07
C ALA A 148 12.14 -19.70 -22.24
N VAL A 149 11.19 -18.76 -22.33
CA VAL A 149 11.06 -17.54 -21.53
C VAL A 149 10.52 -17.85 -20.13
N SER A 150 11.10 -17.18 -19.14
CA SER A 150 10.65 -17.20 -17.75
C SER A 150 9.78 -15.99 -17.46
N TYR A 151 8.71 -16.21 -16.70
CA TYR A 151 7.82 -15.15 -16.24
C TYR A 151 7.73 -15.18 -14.71
N GLU A 152 7.54 -14.03 -14.10
CA GLU A 152 7.28 -13.95 -12.66
C GLU A 152 5.84 -14.37 -12.35
N ASP A 153 5.68 -15.38 -11.49
CA ASP A 153 4.41 -15.92 -10.99
C ASP A 153 4.26 -15.48 -9.51
N VAL A 154 3.34 -14.55 -9.26
CA VAL A 154 3.11 -13.91 -7.95
C VAL A 154 2.01 -14.65 -7.20
N TYR A 155 2.26 -14.97 -5.94
CA TYR A 155 1.24 -15.53 -5.04
C TYR A 155 0.40 -14.42 -4.42
N LEU A 156 -0.92 -14.52 -4.55
CA LEU A 156 -1.85 -13.47 -4.16
C LEU A 156 -2.30 -13.54 -2.69
N ASN A 157 -1.78 -14.48 -1.90
CA ASN A 157 -2.19 -14.76 -0.51
C ASN A 157 -3.63 -15.26 -0.29
N ASN A 158 -4.46 -15.29 -1.34
CA ASN A 158 -5.81 -15.85 -1.32
C ASN A 158 -5.89 -17.30 -1.88
N GLY A 159 -4.75 -17.98 -2.03
CA GLY A 159 -4.69 -19.33 -2.60
C GLY A 159 -4.60 -19.39 -4.13
N SER A 160 -4.50 -18.23 -4.80
CA SER A 160 -4.30 -18.15 -6.24
C SER A 160 -2.96 -17.51 -6.61
N HIS A 161 -2.54 -17.73 -7.86
CA HIS A 161 -1.34 -17.12 -8.44
C HIS A 161 -1.70 -16.41 -9.75
N ILE A 162 -0.96 -15.35 -10.05
CA ILE A 162 -1.09 -14.59 -11.28
C ILE A 162 0.29 -14.20 -11.80
N LEU A 163 0.45 -14.10 -13.12
CA LEU A 163 1.69 -13.60 -13.71
C LEU A 163 1.82 -12.10 -13.46
N ALA A 164 3.01 -11.63 -13.11
CA ALA A 164 3.27 -10.23 -12.75
C ALA A 164 2.76 -9.24 -13.82
N HIS A 165 3.05 -9.47 -15.09
CA HIS A 165 2.56 -8.63 -16.20
C HIS A 165 1.02 -8.58 -16.31
N ASN A 166 0.31 -9.66 -15.98
CA ASN A 166 -1.15 -9.65 -15.96
C ASN A 166 -1.67 -8.91 -14.73
N LEU A 167 -0.98 -9.02 -13.59
CA LEU A 167 -1.31 -8.25 -12.39
C LEU A 167 -1.14 -6.74 -12.62
N ILE A 168 -0.10 -6.35 -13.37
CA ILE A 168 0.12 -4.96 -13.79
C ILE A 168 -1.02 -4.48 -14.70
N ALA A 169 -1.41 -5.28 -15.69
CA ALA A 169 -2.55 -4.93 -16.55
C ALA A 169 -3.85 -4.73 -15.75
N GLU A 170 -4.09 -5.58 -14.75
CA GLU A 170 -5.28 -5.49 -13.89
C GLU A 170 -5.25 -4.31 -12.93
N ASP A 171 -4.15 -4.10 -12.19
CA ASP A 171 -4.09 -3.11 -11.11
C ASP A 171 -3.64 -1.71 -11.57
N VAL A 172 -2.77 -1.62 -12.59
CA VAL A 172 -2.27 -0.32 -13.10
C VAL A 172 -3.15 0.20 -14.24
N HIS A 173 -3.59 -0.68 -15.15
CA HIS A 173 -4.38 -0.27 -16.33
C HIS A 173 -5.88 -0.57 -16.21
N GLY A 174 -6.33 -1.27 -15.17
CA GLY A 174 -7.75 -1.63 -14.98
C GLY A 174 -8.27 -2.65 -16.00
N ILE A 175 -7.39 -3.40 -16.69
CA ILE A 175 -7.74 -4.30 -17.78
C ILE A 175 -7.63 -5.75 -17.31
N ILE A 176 -8.77 -6.44 -17.26
CA ILE A 176 -8.82 -7.87 -16.92
C ILE A 176 -8.45 -8.70 -18.15
N ILE A 177 -7.26 -9.29 -18.13
CA ILE A 177 -6.75 -10.14 -19.23
C ILE A 177 -7.46 -11.49 -19.25
N LYS A 178 -7.72 -12.07 -18.07
CA LYS A 178 -8.28 -13.42 -17.96
C LYS A 178 -9.69 -13.48 -18.53
N GLY A 179 -9.88 -14.28 -19.58
CA GLY A 179 -11.17 -14.44 -20.27
C GLY A 179 -11.44 -13.41 -21.38
N SER A 180 -10.52 -12.46 -21.59
CA SER A 180 -10.57 -11.51 -22.70
C SER A 180 -9.81 -12.03 -23.94
N ASN A 181 -9.92 -11.30 -25.06
CA ASN A 181 -9.09 -11.52 -26.26
C ASN A 181 -7.75 -10.78 -26.22
N LEU A 182 -7.48 -10.06 -25.13
CA LEU A 182 -6.27 -9.27 -24.91
C LEU A 182 -5.20 -10.12 -24.24
N LEU A 183 -3.94 -9.72 -24.42
CA LEU A 183 -2.77 -10.27 -23.75
C LEU A 183 -1.74 -9.16 -23.53
N VAL A 184 -0.80 -9.40 -22.63
CA VAL A 184 0.35 -8.51 -22.40
C VAL A 184 1.56 -9.09 -23.14
N HIS A 185 2.22 -8.25 -23.93
CA HIS A 185 3.44 -8.56 -24.67
C HIS A 185 4.64 -7.82 -24.09
N HIS A 186 5.77 -8.51 -23.94
CA HIS A 186 7.07 -7.92 -23.58
C HIS A 186 7.83 -7.56 -24.85
N LYS A 187 8.07 -6.27 -25.10
CA LYS A 187 8.71 -5.76 -26.33
C LYS A 187 10.14 -6.28 -26.51
N ASP A 188 10.88 -6.43 -25.41
CA ASP A 188 12.25 -6.96 -25.38
C ASP A 188 12.36 -8.50 -25.41
N GLY A 189 11.22 -9.21 -25.34
CA GLY A 189 11.17 -10.67 -25.25
C GLY A 189 11.61 -11.26 -23.90
N ASN A 190 11.95 -10.43 -22.91
CA ASN A 190 12.30 -10.86 -21.56
C ASN A 190 11.07 -10.83 -20.65
N GLY A 191 10.50 -12.01 -20.37
CA GLY A 191 9.30 -12.15 -19.53
C GLY A 191 9.48 -11.79 -18.05
N LEU A 192 10.69 -11.44 -17.61
CA LEU A 192 10.99 -10.91 -16.28
C LEU A 192 11.08 -9.38 -16.24
N ASN A 193 11.17 -8.70 -17.39
CA ASN A 193 11.20 -7.25 -17.46
C ASN A 193 9.78 -6.69 -17.47
N ASN A 194 9.25 -6.37 -16.29
CA ASN A 194 7.88 -5.90 -16.13
C ASN A 194 7.76 -4.37 -16.09
N ASP A 195 8.75 -3.65 -16.61
CA ASP A 195 8.70 -2.20 -16.79
C ASP A 195 7.51 -1.79 -17.67
N LEU A 196 6.76 -0.76 -17.28
CA LEU A 196 5.57 -0.33 -18.01
C LEU A 196 5.85 -0.03 -19.49
N ASP A 197 7.00 0.60 -19.79
CA ASP A 197 7.41 0.91 -21.17
C ASP A 197 7.71 -0.35 -22.00
N ASN A 198 8.07 -1.46 -21.34
CA ASN A 198 8.31 -2.75 -21.98
C ASN A 198 7.03 -3.57 -22.19
N LEU A 199 5.97 -3.27 -21.46
CA LEU A 199 4.70 -3.99 -21.56
C LEU A 199 3.78 -3.33 -22.60
N GLN A 200 3.13 -4.16 -23.41
CA GLN A 200 2.14 -3.70 -24.37
C GLN A 200 0.90 -4.61 -24.32
N ILE A 201 -0.25 -4.03 -24.02
CA ILE A 201 -1.53 -4.73 -24.06
C ILE A 201 -2.04 -4.69 -25.50
N MET A 202 -2.27 -5.86 -26.08
CA MET A 202 -2.71 -6.00 -27.47
C MET A 202 -3.61 -7.20 -27.65
N ASP A 203 -4.26 -7.30 -28.81
CA ASP A 203 -5.03 -8.48 -29.14
C ASP A 203 -4.12 -9.65 -29.59
N ARG A 204 -4.67 -10.87 -29.53
CA ARG A 204 -3.93 -12.06 -29.93
C ARG A 204 -3.49 -12.04 -31.41
N ARG A 205 -4.23 -11.42 -32.32
CA ARG A 205 -3.89 -11.37 -33.75
C ARG A 205 -2.68 -10.47 -33.98
N GLU A 206 -2.66 -9.32 -33.33
CA GLU A 206 -1.57 -8.35 -33.35
C GLU A 206 -0.29 -8.93 -32.75
N HIS A 207 -0.40 -9.60 -31.60
CA HIS A 207 0.71 -10.35 -31.03
C HIS A 207 1.28 -11.40 -32.00
N MET A 208 0.42 -12.17 -32.67
CA MET A 208 0.87 -13.14 -33.67
C MET A 208 1.54 -12.49 -34.89
N ARG A 209 1.15 -11.26 -35.27
CA ARG A 209 1.83 -10.50 -36.34
C ARG A 209 3.23 -10.06 -35.91
N ILE A 210 3.37 -9.52 -34.70
CA ILE A 210 4.66 -9.15 -34.13
C ILE A 210 5.60 -10.36 -34.12
N HIS A 211 5.13 -11.51 -33.65
CA HIS A 211 5.90 -12.77 -33.67
C HIS A 211 6.17 -13.33 -35.07
N SER A 212 5.34 -12.99 -36.06
CA SER A 212 5.58 -13.34 -37.47
C SER A 212 6.69 -12.50 -38.11
N ILE A 213 6.87 -11.26 -37.64
CA ILE A 213 7.86 -10.29 -38.15
C ILE A 213 9.18 -10.41 -37.39
N GLN A 214 9.14 -10.45 -36.05
CA GLN A 214 10.33 -10.57 -35.19
C GLN A 214 11.08 -11.89 -35.38
N GLY A 215 10.41 -12.90 -35.95
CA GLY A 215 10.96 -14.23 -36.17
C GLY A 215 11.15 -14.96 -34.84
N TRP A 216 10.48 -16.09 -34.66
CA TRP A 216 10.87 -16.99 -33.57
C TRP A 216 12.30 -17.47 -33.86
N LYS A 217 13.28 -17.06 -33.05
CA LYS A 217 14.47 -17.90 -32.81
C LYS A 217 13.96 -19.15 -32.11
N ARG A 218 13.32 -20.04 -32.87
CA ARG A 218 13.13 -21.42 -32.47
C ARG A 218 14.51 -21.88 -32.05
N ARG A 219 14.61 -22.56 -30.90
CA ARG A 219 15.73 -23.48 -30.68
C ARG A 219 15.93 -24.22 -32.00
N PRO A 220 17.16 -24.42 -32.51
CA PRO A 220 17.35 -25.43 -33.53
C PRO A 220 16.64 -26.66 -32.97
N ASN A 221 15.59 -27.13 -33.65
CA ASN A 221 15.01 -28.40 -33.31
C ASN A 221 16.22 -29.31 -33.16
N ARG A 222 16.41 -29.96 -31.99
CA ARG A 222 17.25 -31.17 -31.95
C ARG A 222 16.84 -31.92 -33.20
N THR A 223 17.75 -32.02 -34.17
CA THR A 223 17.46 -32.33 -35.57
C THR A 223 16.48 -33.50 -35.57
N PHE A 224 15.20 -33.17 -35.75
CA PHE A 224 14.13 -34.14 -35.64
C PHE A 224 14.23 -34.84 -36.98
N ASN A 225 15.05 -35.89 -37.03
CA ASN A 225 15.40 -36.58 -38.25
C ASN A 225 14.11 -37.28 -38.74
N LYS A 226 13.32 -36.54 -39.53
CA LYS A 226 12.05 -36.99 -40.12
C LYS A 226 12.23 -38.29 -40.87
N GLU A 227 13.41 -38.48 -41.44
CA GLU A 227 13.81 -39.67 -42.16
C GLU A 227 13.96 -40.88 -41.23
N LEU A 228 14.60 -40.72 -40.06
CA LEU A 228 14.73 -41.77 -39.06
C LEU A 228 13.37 -42.22 -38.49
N LEU A 229 12.44 -41.28 -38.29
CA LEU A 229 11.06 -41.58 -37.86
C LEU A 229 10.24 -42.24 -38.98
N ARG A 230 10.45 -41.85 -40.23
CA ARG A 230 9.84 -42.50 -41.40
C ARG A 230 10.35 -43.93 -41.54
N LYS A 231 11.67 -44.15 -41.45
CA LYS A 231 12.31 -45.46 -41.46
C LYS A 231 11.76 -46.34 -40.34
N ARG A 232 11.74 -45.85 -39.09
CA ARG A 232 11.12 -46.59 -37.95
C ARG A 232 9.64 -46.90 -38.14
N ALA A 233 8.86 -45.98 -38.71
CA ALA A 233 7.43 -46.21 -38.94
C ALA A 233 7.20 -47.27 -40.04
N ILE A 234 8.03 -47.26 -41.09
CA ILE A 234 8.02 -48.28 -42.15
C ILE A 234 8.43 -49.64 -41.57
N GLU A 235 9.50 -49.70 -40.78
CA GLU A 235 9.97 -50.91 -40.08
C GLU A 235 8.91 -51.48 -39.13
N LEU A 236 8.27 -50.61 -38.34
CA LEU A 236 7.17 -51.01 -37.45
C LEU A 236 5.97 -51.51 -38.23
N ASN A 237 5.62 -50.90 -39.37
CA ASN A 237 4.52 -51.39 -40.20
C ASN A 237 4.86 -52.69 -40.92
N LYS A 238 6.13 -52.92 -41.26
CA LYS A 238 6.61 -54.18 -41.85
C LYS A 238 6.55 -55.32 -40.83
N LYS A 239 7.08 -55.10 -39.62
CA LYS A 239 6.94 -56.04 -38.49
C LYS A 239 5.49 -56.34 -38.15
N ARG A 240 4.61 -55.34 -38.12
CA ARG A 240 3.17 -55.58 -37.90
C ARG A 240 2.51 -56.40 -38.99
N LYS A 241 2.97 -56.31 -40.24
CA LYS A 241 2.44 -57.16 -41.32
C LYS A 241 2.91 -58.62 -41.19
N GLU A 242 4.09 -58.85 -40.64
CA GLU A 242 4.69 -60.18 -40.50
C GLU A 242 4.25 -60.87 -39.19
N GLU A 243 4.05 -60.12 -38.11
CA GLU A 243 3.81 -60.67 -36.76
C GLU A 243 2.34 -60.65 -36.32
N TRP A 244 1.45 -59.87 -36.96
CA TRP A 244 0.08 -59.69 -36.45
C TRP A 244 -0.93 -60.61 -37.12
N THR A 245 -1.75 -61.23 -36.29
CA THR A 245 -2.87 -62.06 -36.73
C THR A 245 -4.07 -61.20 -37.14
N GLU A 246 -5.05 -61.80 -37.81
CA GLU A 246 -6.26 -61.10 -38.28
C GLU A 246 -7.05 -60.47 -37.11
N LYS A 247 -7.08 -61.13 -35.95
CA LYS A 247 -7.66 -60.59 -34.71
C LYS A 247 -6.95 -59.35 -34.17
N ASP A 248 -5.62 -59.27 -34.31
CA ASP A 248 -4.85 -58.10 -33.89
C ASP A 248 -5.13 -56.88 -34.78
N TRP A 249 -5.35 -57.13 -36.08
CA TRP A 249 -5.78 -56.11 -37.03
C TRP A 249 -7.20 -55.61 -36.76
N GLU A 250 -8.13 -56.51 -36.43
CA GLU A 250 -9.49 -56.15 -36.01
C GLU A 250 -9.49 -55.31 -34.73
N GLU A 251 -8.72 -55.70 -33.71
CA GLU A 251 -8.63 -54.95 -32.47
C GLU A 251 -7.94 -53.58 -32.66
N PHE A 252 -6.92 -53.50 -33.53
CA PHE A 252 -6.30 -52.23 -33.90
C PHE A 252 -7.30 -51.31 -34.61
N SER A 253 -8.05 -51.82 -35.59
CA SER A 253 -9.11 -51.08 -36.29
C SER A 253 -10.24 -50.65 -35.36
N ARG A 254 -10.62 -51.50 -34.39
CA ARG A 254 -11.60 -51.19 -33.35
C ARG A 254 -11.12 -50.05 -32.44
N ARG A 255 -9.88 -50.09 -31.95
CA ARG A 255 -9.30 -49.03 -31.09
C ARG A 255 -9.11 -47.70 -31.81
N VAL A 256 -8.79 -47.74 -33.10
CA VAL A 256 -8.75 -46.55 -33.97
C VAL A 256 -10.16 -45.99 -34.20
N SER A 257 -11.16 -46.86 -34.36
CA SER A 257 -12.56 -46.48 -34.54
C SER A 257 -13.22 -45.93 -33.27
N GLU A 258 -12.87 -46.46 -32.10
CA GLU A 258 -13.33 -46.00 -30.77
C GLU A 258 -12.61 -44.73 -30.30
N GLY A 259 -11.66 -44.20 -31.07
CA GLY A 259 -10.96 -42.95 -30.74
C GLY A 259 -10.07 -43.05 -29.49
N ILE A 260 -9.70 -44.25 -29.05
CA ILE A 260 -8.85 -44.46 -27.87
C ILE A 260 -7.38 -44.25 -28.26
N ARG A 261 -7.05 -43.03 -28.69
CA ARG A 261 -5.72 -42.47 -28.55
C ARG A 261 -5.81 -41.01 -28.10
N THR A 262 -5.67 -40.86 -26.78
CA THR A 262 -5.06 -39.73 -26.07
C THR A 262 -5.64 -38.36 -26.38
N LYS A 263 -6.35 -37.77 -25.39
CA LYS A 263 -6.68 -36.37 -25.02
C LYS A 263 -6.18 -35.14 -25.84
N ARG A 264 -5.63 -35.28 -27.04
CA ARG A 264 -5.02 -34.21 -27.84
C ARG A 264 -5.13 -34.33 -29.35
N ASN A 265 -5.66 -35.41 -29.96
CA ASN A 265 -5.85 -35.45 -31.44
C ASN A 265 -6.81 -36.56 -31.95
N GLY A 266 -7.94 -36.81 -31.27
CA GLY A 266 -8.92 -37.83 -31.69
C GLY A 266 -9.93 -37.30 -32.72
N ASN A 267 -9.54 -37.14 -34.00
CA ASN A 267 -10.40 -36.47 -34.99
C ASN A 267 -10.82 -37.27 -36.23
N ARG A 268 -10.59 -38.59 -36.35
CA ARG A 268 -10.98 -39.33 -37.57
C ARG A 268 -11.40 -40.79 -37.33
N GLY A 269 -12.31 -41.02 -36.38
CA GLY A 269 -12.95 -42.33 -36.19
C GLY A 269 -14.33 -42.39 -36.86
N LYS A 270 -14.68 -43.54 -37.46
CA LYS A 270 -15.95 -43.76 -38.21
C LYS A 270 -17.21 -43.52 -37.35
N PHE A 271 -17.09 -43.64 -36.03
CA PHE A 271 -18.17 -43.48 -35.03
C PHE A 271 -18.14 -42.14 -34.25
N ASN A 272 -17.36 -41.15 -34.68
CA ASN A 272 -17.39 -39.83 -34.04
C ASN A 272 -18.72 -39.10 -34.38
N PRO A 273 -19.58 -38.77 -33.41
CA PRO A 273 -20.89 -38.16 -33.69
C PRO A 273 -20.80 -36.75 -34.30
N MET A 274 -19.64 -36.07 -34.22
CA MET A 274 -19.45 -34.77 -34.84
C MET A 274 -18.92 -34.81 -36.29
N TYR A 275 -18.26 -35.90 -36.71
CA TYR A 275 -17.57 -35.96 -38.02
C TYR A 275 -17.60 -37.34 -38.70
N GLY A 276 -18.40 -38.29 -38.20
CA GLY A 276 -18.60 -39.62 -38.78
C GLY A 276 -19.61 -39.61 -39.94
N LYS A 277 -19.61 -40.67 -40.75
CA LYS A 277 -20.44 -40.86 -41.97
C LYS A 277 -21.97 -40.95 -41.72
N ILE A 278 -22.47 -40.56 -40.55
CA ILE A 278 -23.88 -40.63 -40.16
C ILE A 278 -24.49 -39.22 -40.15
N GLN A 279 -24.35 -38.49 -41.25
CA GLN A 279 -25.24 -37.36 -41.51
C GLN A 279 -26.30 -37.84 -42.49
N SER A 280 -27.58 -37.61 -42.17
CA SER A 280 -28.67 -37.87 -43.12
C SER A 280 -28.41 -37.08 -44.41
N ASP A 281 -28.82 -37.63 -45.55
CA ASP A 281 -28.58 -36.95 -46.84
C ASP A 281 -29.32 -35.61 -46.92
N THR A 282 -30.40 -35.44 -46.16
CA THR A 282 -31.06 -34.14 -45.94
C THR A 282 -30.14 -33.13 -45.24
N CYS A 283 -29.40 -33.55 -44.21
CA CYS A 283 -28.47 -32.69 -43.49
C CYS A 283 -27.24 -32.35 -44.35
N LYS A 284 -26.71 -33.30 -45.12
CA LYS A 284 -25.62 -33.04 -46.08
C LYS A 284 -26.05 -32.06 -47.17
N LYS A 285 -27.26 -32.22 -47.72
CA LYS A 285 -27.81 -31.29 -48.72
C LYS A 285 -28.05 -29.90 -48.14
N ALA A 286 -28.55 -29.79 -46.91
CA ALA A 286 -28.74 -28.51 -46.21
C ALA A 286 -27.39 -27.81 -45.91
N VAL A 287 -26.39 -28.55 -45.44
CA VAL A 287 -25.03 -28.02 -45.19
C VAL A 287 -24.34 -27.63 -46.50
N SER A 288 -24.51 -28.42 -47.57
CA SER A 288 -23.99 -28.10 -48.89
C SER A 288 -24.68 -26.89 -49.52
N ALA A 289 -25.99 -26.73 -49.33
CA ALA A 289 -26.75 -25.56 -49.77
C ALA A 289 -26.35 -24.31 -48.98
N ALA A 290 -26.18 -24.43 -47.65
CA ALA A 290 -25.72 -23.35 -46.79
C ALA A 290 -24.27 -22.91 -47.06
N ASN A 291 -23.45 -23.78 -47.66
CA ASN A 291 -22.07 -23.50 -48.03
C ASN A 291 -21.89 -23.16 -49.52
N LYS A 292 -22.89 -23.36 -50.37
CA LYS A 292 -22.88 -22.89 -51.76
C LYS A 292 -22.86 -21.35 -51.74
N GLY A 293 -21.78 -20.77 -52.26
CA GLY A 293 -21.55 -19.32 -52.28
C GLY A 293 -20.77 -18.75 -51.09
N ARG A 294 -20.41 -19.54 -50.07
CA ARG A 294 -19.55 -19.07 -48.98
C ARG A 294 -18.08 -19.13 -49.37
N VAL A 295 -17.43 -17.97 -49.38
CA VAL A 295 -15.98 -17.86 -49.62
C VAL A 295 -15.23 -18.44 -48.41
N PRO A 296 -14.24 -19.35 -48.60
CA PRO A 296 -13.45 -19.90 -47.51
C PRO A 296 -12.77 -18.79 -46.67
N TRP A 297 -12.89 -18.88 -45.35
CA TRP A 297 -12.39 -17.93 -44.34
C TRP A 297 -10.89 -17.57 -44.46
N CYS A 298 -10.11 -18.35 -45.20
CA CYS A 298 -8.66 -18.20 -45.35
C CYS A 298 -8.19 -17.62 -46.69
N LYS A 299 -9.07 -17.05 -47.53
CA LYS A 299 -8.62 -16.30 -48.74
C LYS A 299 -8.99 -14.81 -48.67
N GLY A 300 -8.09 -14.02 -48.09
CA GLY A 300 -7.68 -12.75 -48.68
C GLY A 300 -8.60 -11.52 -48.63
N LYS A 301 -9.62 -11.43 -47.75
CA LYS A 301 -10.34 -10.16 -47.54
C LYS A 301 -10.22 -9.68 -46.09
N LYS A 302 -9.68 -8.45 -45.91
CA LYS A 302 -9.76 -7.70 -44.65
C LYS A 302 -11.23 -7.51 -44.31
N LEU A 303 -11.67 -8.01 -43.16
CA LEU A 303 -13.00 -7.67 -42.63
C LEU A 303 -13.01 -6.19 -42.22
N PRO A 304 -14.08 -5.43 -42.51
CA PRO A 304 -14.20 -4.06 -42.05
C PRO A 304 -14.24 -4.01 -40.51
N PRO A 305 -13.91 -2.85 -39.90
CA PRO A 305 -14.04 -2.66 -38.46
C PRO A 305 -15.46 -2.98 -38.00
N LEU A 306 -15.59 -3.60 -36.82
CA LEU A 306 -16.89 -3.89 -36.23
C LEU A 306 -17.67 -2.58 -36.03
N THR A 307 -18.91 -2.54 -36.53
CA THR A 307 -19.84 -1.43 -36.29
C THR A 307 -20.14 -1.31 -34.79
N GLU A 308 -20.48 -0.11 -34.31
CA GLU A 308 -20.81 0.09 -32.88
C GLU A 308 -21.97 -0.79 -32.41
N GLU A 309 -22.91 -1.10 -33.30
CA GLU A 309 -23.99 -2.04 -33.01
C GLU A 309 -23.49 -3.47 -32.69
N HIS A 310 -22.47 -3.95 -33.41
CA HIS A 310 -21.85 -5.25 -33.13
C HIS A 310 -21.02 -5.24 -31.85
N LYS A 311 -20.35 -4.12 -31.54
CA LYS A 311 -19.63 -3.96 -30.27
C LYS A 311 -20.59 -3.95 -29.08
N ASN A 312 -21.75 -3.31 -29.23
CA ASN A 312 -22.80 -3.29 -28.20
C ASN A 312 -23.42 -4.67 -27.97
N LYS A 313 -23.65 -5.49 -29.00
CA LYS A 313 -24.11 -6.89 -28.86
C LYS A 313 -23.09 -7.80 -28.14
N LEU A 314 -21.79 -7.48 -28.21
CA LEU A 314 -20.73 -8.22 -27.51
C LEU A 314 -20.50 -7.76 -26.06
N ARG A 315 -21.02 -6.58 -25.68
CA ARG A 315 -20.93 -6.03 -24.32
C ARG A 315 -22.02 -6.53 -23.37
N VAL A 316 -23.11 -7.12 -23.89
CA VAL A 316 -24.20 -7.62 -23.04
C VAL A 316 -23.79 -8.95 -22.37
N PRO A 317 -23.81 -9.05 -21.03
CA PRO A 317 -23.58 -10.32 -20.35
C PRO A 317 -24.56 -11.39 -20.84
N CYS A 318 -24.10 -12.65 -20.93
CA CYS A 318 -24.96 -13.76 -21.36
C CYS A 318 -26.27 -13.78 -20.52
N PRO A 319 -27.46 -13.67 -21.16
CA PRO A 319 -28.74 -13.62 -20.45
C PRO A 319 -28.93 -14.82 -19.54
N GLU A 320 -29.57 -14.61 -18.39
CA GLU A 320 -29.76 -15.61 -17.34
C GLU A 320 -30.51 -16.84 -17.85
N GLU A 321 -31.51 -16.64 -18.71
CA GLU A 321 -32.25 -17.71 -19.38
C GLU A 321 -31.36 -18.62 -20.22
N ARG A 322 -30.33 -18.07 -20.88
CA ARG A 322 -29.39 -18.86 -21.67
C ARG A 322 -28.43 -19.65 -20.78
N LYS A 323 -28.03 -19.10 -19.62
CA LYS A 323 -27.25 -19.84 -18.61
C LYS A 323 -28.08 -20.97 -18.00
N LEU A 324 -29.37 -20.74 -17.74
CA LEU A 324 -30.32 -21.73 -17.26
C LEU A 324 -30.55 -22.84 -18.31
N ARG A 325 -30.69 -22.51 -19.60
CA ARG A 325 -30.78 -23.52 -20.69
C ARG A 325 -29.52 -24.38 -20.81
N ILE A 326 -28.33 -23.80 -20.65
CA ILE A 326 -27.07 -24.56 -20.67
C ILE A 326 -26.95 -25.45 -19.42
N SER A 327 -27.34 -24.94 -18.25
CA SER A 327 -27.35 -25.71 -17.00
C SER A 327 -28.37 -26.87 -17.05
N ALA A 328 -29.56 -26.62 -17.59
CA ALA A 328 -30.59 -27.64 -17.82
C ALA A 328 -30.15 -28.71 -18.84
N ALA A 329 -29.44 -28.32 -19.91
CA ALA A 329 -28.89 -29.26 -20.89
C ALA A 329 -27.74 -30.14 -20.34
N LEU A 330 -27.16 -29.76 -19.19
CA LEU A 330 -26.09 -30.50 -18.51
C LEU A 330 -26.62 -31.33 -17.32
N LYS A 331 -27.75 -30.95 -16.71
CA LYS A 331 -28.46 -31.78 -15.72
C LYS A 331 -28.98 -33.05 -16.40
N GLY A 332 -28.53 -34.21 -15.91
CA GLY A 332 -28.89 -35.54 -16.44
C GLY A 332 -27.76 -36.26 -17.19
N ARG A 333 -26.63 -35.60 -17.48
CA ARG A 333 -25.43 -36.26 -18.03
C ARG A 333 -24.49 -36.74 -16.92
N VAL A 334 -25.00 -37.56 -16.01
CA VAL A 334 -24.15 -38.35 -15.11
C VAL A 334 -24.13 -39.76 -15.68
N LEU A 335 -22.93 -40.27 -16.01
CA LEU A 335 -22.76 -41.66 -16.46
C LEU A 335 -23.39 -42.59 -15.42
N SER A 336 -24.26 -43.50 -15.86
CA SER A 336 -24.86 -44.50 -14.97
C SER A 336 -23.76 -45.31 -14.27
N LYS A 337 -24.04 -45.80 -13.06
CA LYS A 337 -23.13 -46.66 -12.29
C LYS A 337 -22.59 -47.81 -13.15
N GLU A 338 -23.49 -48.41 -13.93
CA GLU A 338 -23.20 -49.50 -14.87
C GLU A 338 -22.22 -49.10 -16.00
N HIS A 339 -22.37 -47.90 -16.56
CA HIS A 339 -21.44 -47.37 -17.57
C HIS A 339 -20.07 -47.00 -16.97
N ARG A 340 -20.03 -46.61 -15.68
CA ARG A 340 -18.78 -46.37 -14.94
C ARG A 340 -17.99 -47.65 -14.72
N GLU A 341 -18.69 -48.74 -14.41
CA GLU A 341 -18.10 -50.08 -14.27
C GLU A 341 -17.55 -50.60 -15.60
N LYS A 342 -18.29 -50.44 -16.72
CA LYS A 342 -17.86 -50.86 -18.07
C LYS A 342 -16.62 -50.12 -18.61
N LEU A 343 -16.39 -48.88 -18.17
CA LEU A 343 -15.19 -48.09 -18.53
C LEU A 343 -13.96 -48.42 -17.66
N ARG A 344 -14.12 -49.23 -16.61
CA ARG A 344 -13.06 -49.59 -15.67
C ARG A 344 -12.32 -50.83 -16.17
N ILE A 345 -11.46 -50.65 -17.18
CA ILE A 345 -10.62 -51.76 -17.66
C ILE A 345 -9.67 -52.21 -16.51
N PRO A 346 -9.73 -53.48 -16.06
CA PRO A 346 -8.82 -53.98 -15.04
C PRO A 346 -7.39 -53.97 -15.60
N LYS A 347 -6.48 -53.26 -14.92
CA LYS A 347 -5.07 -53.22 -15.31
C LYS A 347 -4.39 -54.48 -14.79
N THR A 348 -3.77 -55.24 -15.69
CA THR A 348 -2.92 -56.38 -15.32
C THR A 348 -1.78 -55.96 -14.39
N GLU A 349 -1.30 -56.85 -13.54
CA GLU A 349 -0.22 -56.53 -12.58
C GLU A 349 1.06 -56.05 -13.27
N GLU A 350 1.34 -56.58 -14.45
CA GLU A 350 2.46 -56.13 -15.28
C GLU A 350 2.30 -54.67 -15.73
N HIS A 351 1.07 -54.26 -16.05
CA HIS A 351 0.76 -52.87 -16.42
C HIS A 351 0.86 -51.93 -15.22
N LYS A 352 0.49 -52.40 -14.01
CA LYS A 352 0.70 -51.64 -12.76
C LYS A 352 2.19 -51.49 -12.46
N ARG A 353 3.00 -52.55 -12.62
CA ARG A 353 4.46 -52.52 -12.48
C ARG A 353 5.11 -51.56 -13.47
N LYS A 354 4.75 -51.62 -14.76
CA LYS A 354 5.28 -50.72 -15.80
C LYS A 354 4.93 -49.26 -15.53
N ILE A 355 3.72 -48.98 -15.03
CA ILE A 355 3.33 -47.63 -14.58
C ILE A 355 4.14 -47.21 -13.33
N ALA A 356 4.38 -48.10 -12.38
CA ALA A 356 5.16 -47.80 -11.18
C ALA A 356 6.62 -47.48 -11.51
N ILE A 357 7.24 -48.25 -12.42
CA ILE A 357 8.61 -48.02 -12.90
C ILE A 357 8.68 -46.72 -13.71
N ALA A 358 7.73 -46.49 -14.64
CA ALA A 358 7.67 -45.25 -15.41
C ALA A 358 7.42 -44.04 -14.52
N LYS A 359 6.59 -44.17 -13.46
CA LYS A 359 6.43 -43.15 -12.43
C LYS A 359 7.74 -42.92 -11.71
N LYS A 360 8.41 -43.95 -11.18
CA LYS A 360 9.68 -43.84 -10.45
C LYS A 360 10.75 -43.10 -11.28
N LYS A 361 10.92 -43.49 -12.55
CA LYS A 361 11.85 -42.85 -13.49
C LYS A 361 11.46 -41.40 -13.85
N TRP A 362 10.16 -41.09 -13.82
CA TRP A 362 9.62 -39.74 -14.03
C TRP A 362 9.70 -38.86 -12.76
N TRP A 363 9.72 -39.45 -11.57
CA TRP A 363 9.91 -38.79 -10.27
C TRP A 363 11.38 -38.43 -10.02
N GLU A 364 12.33 -39.26 -10.47
CA GLU A 364 13.77 -39.06 -10.29
C GLU A 364 14.36 -37.90 -11.14
N THR A 365 13.65 -37.39 -12.16
CA THR A 365 14.17 -36.42 -13.13
C THR A 365 13.72 -34.95 -12.91
N ARG A 366 12.94 -34.65 -11.87
CA ARG A 366 12.50 -33.28 -11.54
C ARG A 366 12.59 -33.04 -10.05
N GLY A 367 13.24 -31.95 -9.65
CA GLY A 367 13.33 -31.53 -8.25
C GLY A 367 11.96 -31.53 -7.56
N LEU A 368 11.94 -32.09 -6.36
CA LEU A 368 10.74 -32.27 -5.54
C LEU A 368 10.85 -31.38 -4.30
N GLU A 369 9.75 -30.71 -3.95
CA GLU A 369 9.57 -30.07 -2.65
C GLU A 369 9.08 -31.15 -1.67
N LYS A 370 9.69 -31.24 -0.48
CA LYS A 370 9.19 -32.12 0.58
C LYS A 370 8.00 -31.46 1.27
N CYS A 371 6.89 -32.18 1.38
CA CYS A 371 5.80 -31.77 2.26
C CYS A 371 6.34 -31.70 3.69
N HIS A 372 6.23 -30.54 4.33
CA HIS A 372 6.76 -30.31 5.68
C HIS A 372 6.04 -31.17 6.75
N VAL A 373 4.86 -31.72 6.43
CA VAL A 373 4.04 -32.49 7.38
C VAL A 373 4.29 -34.01 7.28
N CYS A 374 4.32 -34.61 6.08
CA CYS A 374 4.64 -36.06 5.93
C CYS A 374 6.07 -36.36 5.45
N GLY A 375 6.88 -35.36 5.11
CA GLY A 375 8.21 -35.55 4.52
C GLY A 375 8.22 -36.14 3.11
N ARG A 376 7.05 -36.47 2.53
CA ARG A 376 6.96 -37.03 1.17
C ARG A 376 7.26 -35.97 0.12
N SER A 377 7.98 -36.38 -0.90
CA SER A 377 8.47 -35.49 -1.96
C SER A 377 7.42 -35.32 -3.05
N PHE A 378 6.98 -34.08 -3.29
CA PHE A 378 5.97 -33.71 -4.28
C PHE A 378 6.50 -32.68 -5.27
N LYS A 379 5.84 -32.58 -6.42
CA LYS A 379 6.17 -31.55 -7.41
C LYS A 379 5.66 -30.16 -7.02
N THR A 380 4.59 -30.09 -6.23
CA THR A 380 4.04 -28.91 -5.57
C THR A 380 3.05 -29.43 -4.53
N VAL A 381 3.12 -28.96 -3.30
CA VAL A 381 2.13 -29.32 -2.27
C VAL A 381 0.81 -28.65 -2.63
N THR A 382 -0.24 -29.45 -2.89
CA THR A 382 -1.57 -28.92 -3.27
C THR A 382 -2.54 -28.99 -2.09
N ASN A 383 -3.52 -28.08 -2.06
CA ASN A 383 -4.62 -28.10 -1.07
C ASN A 383 -5.33 -29.45 -0.98
N THR A 384 -5.41 -30.17 -2.11
CA THR A 384 -5.97 -31.52 -2.18
C THR A 384 -5.11 -32.53 -1.42
N HIS A 385 -3.78 -32.46 -1.54
CA HIS A 385 -2.89 -33.34 -0.78
C HIS A 385 -3.03 -33.12 0.73
N LEU A 386 -3.07 -31.86 1.17
CA LEU A 386 -3.17 -31.52 2.60
C LEU A 386 -4.51 -31.95 3.19
N LYS A 387 -5.60 -31.74 2.47
CA LYS A 387 -6.94 -32.14 2.91
C LYS A 387 -7.10 -33.65 3.00
N TYR A 388 -6.60 -34.42 2.04
CA TYR A 388 -6.83 -35.87 2.01
C TYR A 388 -5.75 -36.72 2.69
N ALA A 389 -4.52 -36.20 2.87
CA ALA A 389 -3.42 -36.95 3.48
C ALA A 389 -3.09 -36.51 4.91
N HIS A 390 -3.48 -35.30 5.30
CA HIS A 390 -3.17 -34.70 6.59
C HIS A 390 -4.38 -34.17 7.34
N ASP A 391 -5.58 -34.32 6.73
CA ASP A 391 -6.83 -33.75 7.23
C ASP A 391 -6.73 -32.26 7.61
N MET A 392 -5.88 -31.52 6.87
CA MET A 392 -5.61 -30.11 7.10
C MET A 392 -6.53 -29.23 6.25
N THR A 393 -7.10 -28.21 6.89
CA THR A 393 -7.86 -27.13 6.28
C THR A 393 -6.96 -26.12 5.54
N LEU A 394 -7.55 -25.27 4.69
CA LEU A 394 -6.82 -24.19 4.01
C LEU A 394 -6.22 -23.20 5.02
N GLU A 395 -6.90 -22.98 6.15
CA GLU A 395 -6.44 -22.11 7.24
C GLU A 395 -5.24 -22.71 7.98
N GLU A 396 -5.25 -24.03 8.22
CA GLU A 396 -4.11 -24.74 8.79
C GLU A 396 -2.92 -24.83 7.82
N TYR A 397 -3.18 -24.98 6.52
CA TYR A 397 -2.12 -24.90 5.51
C TYR A 397 -1.47 -23.52 5.44
N LYS A 398 -2.29 -22.46 5.49
CA LYS A 398 -1.81 -21.07 5.57
C LYS A 398 -0.91 -20.90 6.81
N LYS A 399 -1.23 -21.50 7.97
CA LYS A 399 -0.36 -21.49 9.17
C LYS A 399 1.03 -22.11 8.95
N VAL A 400 1.20 -23.03 7.99
CA VAL A 400 2.46 -23.75 7.72
C VAL A 400 3.33 -23.09 6.64
N HIS A 401 2.77 -22.23 5.77
CA HIS A 401 3.51 -21.50 4.71
C HIS A 401 3.69 -20.00 5.02
N ASN A 402 3.67 -19.66 6.30
CA ASN A 402 3.87 -18.29 6.78
C ASN A 402 5.35 -17.98 6.97
N HIS A 403 5.69 -16.69 6.94
CA HIS A 403 6.93 -16.25 7.57
C HIS A 403 6.70 -16.11 9.06
N LYS A 404 7.31 -16.99 9.83
CA LYS A 404 7.37 -16.89 11.27
C LYS A 404 8.61 -16.13 11.69
N ILE A 405 8.45 -15.31 12.71
CA ILE A 405 9.58 -14.67 13.38
C ILE A 405 10.37 -15.74 14.13
N VAL A 406 11.65 -15.85 13.82
CA VAL A 406 12.61 -16.76 14.47
C VAL A 406 13.36 -16.04 15.57
N SER A 407 13.83 -14.82 15.31
CA SER A 407 14.46 -13.98 16.33
C SER A 407 14.15 -12.50 16.09
N ILE A 408 14.17 -11.74 17.18
CA ILE A 408 14.15 -10.28 17.17
C ILE A 408 15.34 -9.85 18.03
N GLU A 409 16.32 -9.19 17.42
CA GLU A 409 17.55 -8.79 18.07
C GLU A 409 17.74 -7.28 17.93
N GLU A 410 18.21 -6.63 18.98
CA GLU A 410 18.63 -5.23 18.89
C GLU A 410 19.88 -5.13 17.99
N CYS A 411 19.84 -4.27 16.98
CA CYS A 411 20.84 -4.20 15.92
C CYS A 411 21.55 -2.84 15.84
N GLY A 412 21.59 -2.09 16.95
CA GLY A 412 22.27 -0.81 17.06
C GLY A 412 21.43 0.38 16.56
N TYR A 413 22.12 1.42 16.05
CA TYR A 413 21.50 2.66 15.59
C TYR A 413 21.81 2.92 14.11
N GLU A 414 20.79 3.19 13.31
CA GLU A 414 20.94 3.48 11.88
C GLU A 414 19.99 4.60 11.43
N ASN A 415 20.28 5.20 10.28
CA ASN A 415 19.31 6.07 9.61
C ASN A 415 18.18 5.22 9.04
N VAL A 416 16.95 5.69 9.19
CA VAL A 416 15.75 4.96 8.80
C VAL A 416 14.91 5.77 7.82
N TYR A 417 14.17 5.06 6.99
CA TYR A 417 13.55 5.54 5.76
C TYR A 417 12.14 4.97 5.63
N ASN A 418 11.28 5.68 4.89
CA ASN A 418 9.98 5.16 4.50
C ASN A 418 9.57 5.68 3.12
N ILE A 419 8.59 5.01 2.50
CA ILE A 419 8.03 5.36 1.19
C ILE A 419 6.52 5.47 1.29
N ASN A 420 5.96 6.41 0.53
CA ASN A 420 4.53 6.61 0.44
C ASN A 420 3.96 5.84 -0.76
N VAL A 421 2.98 4.98 -0.47
CA VAL A 421 2.32 4.11 -1.43
C VAL A 421 0.84 4.46 -1.50
N GLU A 422 0.38 4.79 -2.70
CA GLU A 422 -0.98 5.25 -2.96
C GLU A 422 -2.01 4.11 -2.79
N GLY A 423 -3.15 4.44 -2.17
CA GLY A 423 -4.31 3.56 -2.01
C GLY A 423 -4.18 2.51 -0.90
N THR A 424 -3.15 1.66 -0.93
CA THR A 424 -3.04 0.51 -0.01
C THR A 424 -2.28 0.81 1.27
N HIS A 425 -1.46 1.87 1.27
CA HIS A 425 -0.66 2.30 2.41
C HIS A 425 0.16 1.17 3.08
N CYS A 426 0.66 0.25 2.27
CA CYS A 426 1.60 -0.80 2.67
C CYS A 426 2.45 -1.22 1.47
N TYR A 427 3.56 -1.90 1.74
CA TYR A 427 4.43 -2.42 0.69
C TYR A 427 5.17 -3.67 1.17
N SER A 428 5.73 -4.40 0.21
CA SER A 428 6.61 -5.53 0.51
C SER A 428 8.02 -5.06 0.87
N ALA A 429 8.51 -5.50 2.02
CA ALA A 429 9.87 -5.33 2.52
C ALA A 429 10.44 -6.71 2.89
N ASN A 430 11.56 -7.10 2.28
CA ASN A 430 12.21 -8.41 2.32
C ASN A 430 11.24 -9.59 2.40
N GLY A 431 10.21 -9.59 1.55
CA GLY A 431 9.26 -10.71 1.47
C GLY A 431 8.16 -10.74 2.53
N VAL A 432 7.97 -9.69 3.33
CA VAL A 432 6.75 -9.50 4.16
C VAL A 432 6.09 -8.16 3.86
N ILE A 433 4.83 -8.01 4.25
CA ILE A 433 4.08 -6.76 4.08
C ILE A 433 4.23 -5.89 5.33
N VAL A 434 4.73 -4.69 5.12
CA VAL A 434 4.89 -3.67 6.16
C VAL A 434 4.01 -2.47 5.91
N LYS A 435 3.62 -1.78 6.98
CA LYS A 435 2.73 -0.62 6.90
C LYS A 435 3.50 0.64 6.53
N ASN A 436 2.91 1.45 5.66
CA ASN A 436 3.31 2.84 5.48
C ASN A 436 2.71 3.69 6.62
N CYS A 437 3.46 4.55 7.32
CA CYS A 437 3.01 5.18 8.56
C CYS A 437 2.71 6.72 8.46
N TYR A 438 1.80 7.24 9.32
CA TYR A 438 1.23 8.60 9.63
C TYR A 438 -0.23 9.01 9.40
N TYR A 439 -0.74 9.81 10.37
CA TYR A 439 -2.10 10.35 10.46
C TYR A 439 -2.50 10.95 9.13
N HIS A 440 -1.84 12.03 8.69
CA HIS A 440 -2.21 12.75 7.47
C HIS A 440 -1.09 12.93 6.43
N LYS A 441 0.19 12.68 6.77
CA LYS A 441 1.33 12.51 5.82
C LYS A 441 1.48 13.58 4.76
N ASP A 442 1.25 14.84 5.12
CA ASP A 442 1.44 15.89 4.14
C ASP A 442 2.94 16.23 4.00
N PRO A 443 3.55 16.04 2.81
CA PRO A 443 4.99 16.24 2.63
C PRO A 443 5.41 17.69 2.88
N THR A 444 4.55 18.64 2.51
CA THR A 444 4.77 20.06 2.77
C THR A 444 4.74 20.35 4.27
N PHE A 445 3.81 19.71 5.00
CA PHE A 445 3.74 19.84 6.46
C PHE A 445 4.97 19.24 7.15
N TYR A 446 5.49 18.12 6.62
CA TYR A 446 6.71 17.51 7.11
C TYR A 446 7.92 18.42 6.89
N GLU A 447 8.08 19.00 5.70
CA GLU A 447 9.18 19.92 5.39
C GLU A 447 9.22 21.06 6.42
N TYR A 448 8.10 21.74 6.66
CA TYR A 448 8.02 22.86 7.62
C TYR A 448 8.37 22.51 9.08
N GLN A 449 8.41 21.24 9.43
CA GLN A 449 8.68 20.78 10.80
C GLN A 449 10.10 20.19 10.95
N THR A 450 10.84 20.07 9.85
CA THR A 450 12.25 19.63 9.86
C THR A 450 13.20 20.82 9.95
N GLU A 451 14.34 20.63 10.61
CA GLU A 451 15.41 21.64 10.65
C GLU A 451 15.80 22.09 9.23
N GLY A 452 15.63 23.38 8.96
CA GLY A 452 15.91 24.00 7.65
C GLY A 452 14.76 23.95 6.62
N GLY A 453 13.60 23.39 6.96
CA GLY A 453 12.47 23.21 6.03
C GLY A 453 11.48 24.38 5.93
N GLY A 454 11.89 25.59 6.32
CA GLY A 454 11.10 26.82 6.16
C GLY A 454 10.18 27.14 7.35
N ASP A 455 9.35 28.16 7.20
CA ASP A 455 8.42 28.62 8.25
C ASP A 455 7.03 28.81 7.64
N MET A 456 6.10 27.91 7.97
CA MET A 456 4.75 27.92 7.39
C MET A 456 3.98 29.21 7.70
N HIS A 457 4.25 29.84 8.85
CA HIS A 457 3.57 31.06 9.26
C HIS A 457 4.10 32.24 8.44
N ARG A 458 5.43 32.30 8.25
CA ARG A 458 6.09 33.28 7.40
C ARG A 458 5.63 33.15 5.95
N ASP A 459 5.64 31.94 5.41
CA ASP A 459 5.32 31.71 4.00
C ASP A 459 3.81 31.95 3.74
N ALA A 460 2.94 31.62 4.70
CA ALA A 460 1.53 32.02 4.65
C ALA A 460 1.36 33.55 4.73
N SER A 461 2.16 34.25 5.54
CA SER A 461 2.13 35.72 5.63
C SER A 461 2.49 36.35 4.29
N ALA A 462 3.53 35.82 3.63
CA ALA A 462 3.99 36.25 2.32
C ALA A 462 2.89 36.11 1.25
N GLU A 463 2.20 34.97 1.22
CA GLU A 463 1.08 34.76 0.29
C GLU A 463 -0.14 35.65 0.59
N ILE A 464 -0.47 35.85 1.87
CA ILE A 464 -1.61 36.69 2.28
C ILE A 464 -1.38 38.15 1.91
N LEU A 465 -0.20 38.70 2.22
CA LEU A 465 0.12 40.11 2.01
C LEU A 465 0.77 40.40 0.64
N LYS A 466 1.01 39.36 -0.18
CA LYS A 466 1.67 39.42 -1.49
C LYS A 466 3.08 40.04 -1.42
N ILE A 467 3.86 39.61 -0.44
CA ILE A 467 5.26 39.99 -0.22
C ILE A 467 6.15 38.76 -0.35
N ILE A 468 7.48 38.94 -0.36
CA ILE A 468 8.41 37.80 -0.31
C ILE A 468 8.68 37.39 1.15
N GLY A 469 9.09 36.13 1.37
CA GLY A 469 9.29 35.58 2.71
C GLY A 469 10.24 36.41 3.59
N ASP A 470 11.31 36.94 3.00
CA ASP A 470 12.32 37.75 3.71
C ASP A 470 11.81 39.14 4.13
N GLU A 471 10.70 39.61 3.53
CA GLU A 471 10.05 40.88 3.90
C GLU A 471 9.06 40.72 5.08
N VAL A 472 8.84 39.49 5.56
CA VAL A 472 7.88 39.22 6.63
C VAL A 472 8.52 39.53 7.99
N SER A 473 8.04 40.60 8.64
CA SER A 473 8.46 40.94 9.99
C SER A 473 7.90 39.97 11.05
N LYS A 474 8.57 39.91 12.21
CA LYS A 474 8.14 39.06 13.33
C LYS A 474 6.71 39.36 13.82
N PRO A 475 6.26 40.63 13.96
CA PRO A 475 4.87 40.94 14.30
C PRO A 475 3.87 40.41 13.27
N VAL A 476 4.16 40.56 11.97
CA VAL A 476 3.31 40.07 10.89
C VAL A 476 3.20 38.55 10.94
N ARG A 477 4.32 37.85 11.06
CA ARG A 477 4.36 36.40 11.21
C ARG A 477 3.52 35.93 12.39
N GLN A 478 3.66 36.58 13.55
CA GLN A 478 2.90 36.23 14.75
C GLN A 478 1.40 36.46 14.58
N ALA A 479 1.00 37.58 13.97
CA ALA A 479 -0.40 37.85 13.66
C ALA A 479 -0.97 36.79 12.71
N THR A 480 -0.27 36.48 11.62
CA THR A 480 -0.68 35.44 10.67
C THR A 480 -0.74 34.05 11.28
N LYS A 481 0.14 33.72 12.25
CA LYS A 481 0.08 32.46 12.99
C LYS A 481 -1.32 32.23 13.57
N SER A 482 -1.86 33.25 14.25
CA SER A 482 -3.18 33.21 14.88
C SER A 482 -4.34 33.41 13.91
N ILE A 483 -4.27 34.44 13.05
CA ILE A 483 -5.35 34.83 12.13
C ILE A 483 -5.60 33.76 11.07
N TRP A 484 -4.52 33.14 10.56
CA TRP A 484 -4.60 32.21 9.44
C TRP A 484 -4.22 30.79 9.83
N THR A 485 -2.95 30.50 10.08
CA THR A 485 -2.50 29.09 10.12
C THR A 485 -3.22 28.28 11.21
N PHE A 486 -3.22 28.75 12.46
CA PHE A 486 -3.90 28.05 13.56
C PHE A 486 -5.40 28.04 13.35
N ALA A 487 -5.99 29.18 12.99
CA ALA A 487 -7.41 29.27 12.70
C ALA A 487 -7.84 28.23 11.64
N GLN A 488 -7.08 28.10 10.55
CA GLN A 488 -7.35 27.16 9.47
C GLN A 488 -7.22 25.70 9.93
N PHE A 489 -6.16 25.34 10.66
CA PHE A 489 -6.00 23.98 11.18
C PHE A 489 -7.09 23.61 12.20
N TYR A 490 -7.58 24.56 13.00
CA TYR A 490 -8.72 24.36 13.91
C TYR A 490 -10.10 24.46 13.24
N GLY A 491 -10.16 24.63 11.91
CA GLY A 491 -11.41 24.56 11.16
C GLY A 491 -12.15 25.89 11.04
N SER A 492 -11.46 27.03 11.13
CA SER A 492 -11.94 28.30 10.58
C SER A 492 -12.07 28.20 9.05
N TYR A 493 -12.49 29.29 8.42
CA TYR A 493 -12.56 29.41 6.96
C TYR A 493 -12.16 30.81 6.52
N TYR A 494 -11.87 30.97 5.23
CA TYR A 494 -11.32 32.18 4.64
C TYR A 494 -12.07 33.47 5.02
N GLY A 495 -13.41 33.46 5.12
CA GLY A 495 -14.19 34.67 5.40
C GLY A 495 -13.99 35.18 6.82
N SER A 496 -13.93 34.27 7.80
CA SER A 496 -13.62 34.65 9.19
C SER A 496 -12.21 35.18 9.31
N CYS A 497 -11.25 34.54 8.64
CA CYS A 497 -9.85 34.95 8.65
C CYS A 497 -9.64 36.28 7.88
N ALA A 498 -10.43 36.53 6.82
CA ALA A 498 -10.41 37.77 6.05
C ALA A 498 -10.88 38.95 6.88
N LYS A 499 -11.99 38.79 7.61
CA LYS A 499 -12.49 39.82 8.50
C LYS A 499 -11.47 40.18 9.57
N GLN A 500 -10.96 39.15 10.26
CA GLN A 500 -9.97 39.36 11.32
C GLN A 500 -8.68 39.99 10.78
N GLY A 501 -8.16 39.48 9.66
CA GLY A 501 -6.96 40.04 9.02
C GLY A 501 -7.14 41.50 8.58
N TRP A 502 -8.29 41.85 8.01
CA TRP A 502 -8.57 43.22 7.58
C TRP A 502 -8.66 44.21 8.74
N GLU A 503 -9.09 43.75 9.92
CA GLU A 503 -9.18 44.56 11.13
C GLU A 503 -7.84 44.62 11.90
N GLU A 504 -7.07 43.52 11.94
CA GLU A 504 -5.87 43.40 12.79
C GLU A 504 -4.54 43.76 12.11
N TYR A 505 -4.34 43.42 10.82
CA TYR A 505 -3.07 43.73 10.14
C TYR A 505 -2.74 45.24 10.12
N PRO A 506 -3.70 46.16 9.87
CA PRO A 506 -3.45 47.61 9.91
C PRO A 506 -2.97 48.15 11.27
N LEU A 507 -3.20 47.39 12.35
CA LEU A 507 -2.90 47.80 13.72
C LEU A 507 -1.55 47.25 14.22
N LEU A 508 -0.81 46.52 13.38
CA LEU A 508 0.46 45.93 13.78
C LEU A 508 1.55 47.00 13.95
N VAL A 509 2.27 46.88 15.06
CA VAL A 509 3.42 47.70 15.42
C VAL A 509 4.68 46.84 15.52
N ASP A 510 5.84 47.46 15.34
CA ASP A 510 7.16 46.87 15.57
C ASP A 510 7.55 46.90 17.06
N ASP A 511 8.77 46.44 17.36
CA ASP A 511 9.29 46.35 18.73
C ASP A 511 9.40 47.74 19.42
N ASP A 512 9.51 48.82 18.64
CA ASP A 512 9.59 50.21 19.12
C ASP A 512 8.20 50.89 19.19
N GLY A 513 7.13 50.15 18.85
CA GLY A 513 5.76 50.65 18.86
C GLY A 513 5.38 51.48 17.63
N ALA A 514 6.24 51.56 16.62
CA ALA A 514 5.94 52.22 15.35
C ALA A 514 5.14 51.29 14.42
N PRO A 515 4.28 51.80 13.53
CA PRO A 515 3.52 50.96 12.61
C PRO A 515 4.44 50.13 11.70
N VAL A 516 4.13 48.84 11.56
CA VAL A 516 4.91 47.93 10.72
C VAL A 516 4.95 48.44 9.28
N GLN A 517 6.16 48.45 8.71
CA GLN A 517 6.41 48.89 7.34
C GLN A 517 6.61 47.69 6.39
N ILE A 518 6.06 47.79 5.19
CA ILE A 518 6.29 46.88 4.06
C ILE A 518 6.83 47.71 2.91
N ARG A 519 8.08 47.47 2.50
CA ARG A 519 8.78 48.22 1.44
C ARG A 519 8.74 49.74 1.63
N GLY A 520 8.89 50.19 2.88
CA GLY A 520 8.91 51.61 3.25
C GLY A 520 7.52 52.28 3.30
N ILE A 521 6.44 51.50 3.28
CA ILE A 521 5.06 52.00 3.40
C ILE A 521 4.37 51.28 4.56
N ASN A 522 3.53 52.00 5.32
CA ASN A 522 2.75 51.43 6.42
C ASN A 522 1.89 50.25 5.93
N ILE A 523 1.80 49.17 6.71
CA ILE A 523 1.01 47.98 6.40
C ILE A 523 -0.47 48.27 6.06
N ASP A 524 -1.10 49.25 6.71
CA ASP A 524 -2.47 49.69 6.39
C ASP A 524 -2.56 50.28 4.98
N GLU A 525 -1.64 51.19 4.64
CA GLU A 525 -1.52 51.76 3.30
C GLU A 525 -1.18 50.70 2.25
N TRP A 526 -0.30 49.74 2.59
CA TRP A 526 0.03 48.61 1.73
C TRP A 526 -1.21 47.76 1.44
N MET A 527 -2.02 47.44 2.46
CA MET A 527 -3.25 46.67 2.28
C MET A 527 -4.27 47.41 1.41
N LYS A 528 -4.46 48.72 1.65
CA LYS A 528 -5.33 49.57 0.84
C LYS A 528 -4.85 49.66 -0.61
N LYS A 529 -3.55 49.79 -0.85
CA LYS A 529 -2.96 49.84 -2.19
C LYS A 529 -3.06 48.49 -2.92
N THR A 530 -2.81 47.39 -2.21
CA THR A 530 -2.73 46.05 -2.80
C THR A 530 -4.10 45.44 -3.06
N PHE A 531 -5.05 45.60 -2.14
CA PHE A 531 -6.38 44.97 -2.23
C PHE A 531 -7.49 45.95 -2.54
N LYS A 532 -7.31 47.26 -2.35
CA LYS A 532 -8.33 48.32 -2.56
C LYS A 532 -9.50 48.31 -1.56
N ASN A 533 -10.11 47.15 -1.32
CA ASN A 533 -11.22 47.00 -0.38
C ASN A 533 -11.30 45.58 0.21
N TYR A 534 -12.10 45.44 1.29
CA TYR A 534 -12.33 44.19 2.00
C TYR A 534 -12.76 43.04 1.07
N ARG A 535 -13.66 43.30 0.12
CA ARG A 535 -14.21 42.25 -0.76
C ARG A 535 -13.14 41.65 -1.68
N VAL A 536 -12.18 42.45 -2.12
CA VAL A 536 -11.03 41.94 -2.91
C VAL A 536 -10.08 41.14 -2.03
N PHE A 537 -9.84 41.57 -0.79
CA PHE A 537 -9.03 40.83 0.18
C PHE A 537 -9.65 39.47 0.55
N GLU A 538 -10.96 39.45 0.84
CA GLU A 538 -11.71 38.22 1.11
C GLU A 538 -11.66 37.23 -0.06
N ASN A 539 -11.83 37.72 -1.29
CA ASN A 539 -11.70 36.90 -2.49
C ASN A 539 -10.27 36.37 -2.71
N HIS A 540 -9.24 37.15 -2.33
CA HIS A 540 -7.85 36.69 -2.34
C HIS A 540 -7.65 35.54 -1.34
N LEU A 541 -8.10 35.71 -0.10
CA LEU A 541 -8.01 34.66 0.92
C LEU A 541 -8.82 33.41 0.55
N LYS A 542 -9.96 33.55 -0.13
CA LYS A 542 -10.70 32.38 -0.66
C LYS A 542 -9.85 31.55 -1.63
N LYS A 543 -9.13 32.21 -2.54
CA LYS A 543 -8.21 31.54 -3.47
C LYS A 543 -7.01 30.96 -2.73
N PHE A 544 -6.50 31.68 -1.74
CA PHE A 544 -5.38 31.20 -0.94
C PHE A 544 -5.76 29.99 -0.08
N GLU A 545 -6.95 29.94 0.49
CA GLU A 545 -7.44 28.74 1.22
C GLU A 545 -7.48 27.51 0.32
N ASP A 546 -7.95 27.67 -0.92
CA ASP A 546 -7.96 26.58 -1.91
C ASP A 546 -6.54 26.09 -2.20
N LYS A 547 -5.60 27.02 -2.51
CA LYS A 547 -4.17 26.72 -2.67
C LYS A 547 -3.56 26.08 -1.41
N PHE A 548 -3.88 26.60 -0.24
CA PHE A 548 -3.36 26.12 1.05
C PHE A 548 -3.78 24.67 1.32
N TRP A 549 -5.02 24.30 1.00
CA TRP A 549 -5.51 22.94 1.27
C TRP A 549 -5.35 21.96 0.12
N ASN A 550 -5.35 22.41 -1.13
CA ASN A 550 -5.31 21.54 -2.30
C ASN A 550 -3.94 21.50 -2.98
N ASP A 551 -3.09 22.52 -2.79
CA ASP A 551 -1.72 22.53 -3.30
C ASP A 551 -0.70 22.29 -2.18
N TRP A 552 -0.73 23.09 -1.10
CA TRP A 552 0.24 22.98 -0.01
C TRP A 552 -0.03 21.73 0.83
N PHE A 553 -1.24 21.61 1.40
CA PHE A 553 -1.59 20.55 2.33
C PHE A 553 -2.58 19.53 1.74
N LYS A 554 -2.31 19.09 0.51
CA LYS A 554 -3.19 18.18 -0.25
C LYS A 554 -3.46 16.87 0.49
N VAL A 555 -2.42 16.23 1.02
CA VAL A 555 -2.55 14.94 1.71
C VAL A 555 -3.27 15.12 3.04
N TYR A 556 -3.06 16.27 3.70
CA TYR A 556 -3.83 16.65 4.88
C TYR A 556 -5.33 16.69 4.57
N THR A 557 -5.70 17.29 3.44
CA THR A 557 -7.10 17.38 3.00
C THR A 557 -7.71 16.03 2.68
N GLU A 558 -6.95 15.12 2.06
CA GLU A 558 -7.37 13.73 1.81
C GLU A 558 -7.59 12.97 3.13
N TRP A 559 -6.69 13.14 4.09
CA TRP A 559 -6.84 12.55 5.42
C TRP A 559 -8.11 13.05 6.13
N LYS A 560 -8.37 14.36 6.14
CA LYS A 560 -9.60 14.92 6.75
C LYS A 560 -10.84 14.22 6.21
N LYS A 561 -10.91 14.02 4.89
CA LYS A 561 -12.02 13.31 4.23
C LYS A 561 -12.10 11.86 4.71
N SER A 562 -10.97 11.16 4.82
CA SER A 562 -10.92 9.76 5.27
C SER A 562 -11.43 9.58 6.71
N VAL A 563 -11.09 10.49 7.63
CA VAL A 563 -11.53 10.44 9.03
C VAL A 563 -13.04 10.61 9.14
N VAL A 564 -13.59 11.55 8.38
CA VAL A 564 -15.04 11.78 8.34
C VAL A 564 -15.77 10.56 7.76
N GLN A 565 -15.21 9.91 6.73
CA GLN A 565 -15.80 8.68 6.19
C GLN A 565 -15.72 7.51 7.18
N LYS A 566 -14.61 7.37 7.89
CA LYS A 566 -14.45 6.37 8.95
C LYS A 566 -15.46 6.60 10.07
N TYR A 567 -15.64 7.84 10.51
CA TYR A 567 -16.65 8.21 11.50
C TYR A 567 -18.07 7.86 11.02
N LYS A 568 -18.42 8.17 9.77
CA LYS A 568 -19.74 7.80 9.19
C LYS A 568 -19.96 6.29 9.14
N LYS A 569 -18.90 5.51 8.95
CA LYS A 569 -18.95 4.05 8.89
C LYS A 569 -19.01 3.40 10.28
N ASP A 570 -18.13 3.83 11.18
CA ASP A 570 -17.88 3.16 12.46
C ASP A 570 -18.71 3.76 13.61
N GLY A 571 -19.22 4.98 13.44
CA GLY A 571 -20.01 5.71 14.44
C GLY A 571 -19.18 6.35 15.56
N TYR A 572 -17.85 6.29 15.47
CA TYR A 572 -16.92 6.89 16.42
C TYR A 572 -15.62 7.34 15.76
N ILE A 573 -14.90 8.20 16.46
CA ILE A 573 -13.49 8.53 16.19
C ILE A 573 -12.63 8.07 17.40
N GLU A 574 -11.34 7.83 17.18
CA GLU A 574 -10.44 7.27 18.19
C GLU A 574 -9.11 8.04 18.19
N THR A 575 -8.59 8.35 19.38
CA THR A 575 -7.25 8.95 19.59
C THR A 575 -6.16 7.89 19.55
N PHE A 576 -4.90 8.29 19.42
CA PHE A 576 -3.79 7.32 19.51
C PHE A 576 -3.64 6.68 20.89
N MET A 577 -4.20 7.32 21.92
CA MET A 577 -4.25 6.80 23.28
C MET A 577 -5.44 5.85 23.51
N GLY A 578 -6.22 5.52 22.48
CA GLY A 578 -7.30 4.53 22.53
C GLY A 578 -8.66 5.07 23.01
N PHE A 579 -8.77 6.37 23.30
CA PHE A 579 -10.04 6.99 23.70
C PHE A 579 -10.95 7.21 22.50
N ARG A 580 -12.23 6.82 22.63
CA ARG A 580 -13.23 6.89 21.57
C ARG A 580 -14.26 7.97 21.85
N PHE A 581 -14.53 8.81 20.85
CA PHE A 581 -15.63 9.78 20.89
C PHE A 581 -16.80 9.26 20.05
N LYS A 582 -17.97 9.20 20.67
CA LYS A 582 -19.25 8.80 20.05
C LYS A 582 -20.24 9.96 20.15
N GLY A 583 -21.23 10.00 19.25
CA GLY A 583 -22.24 11.05 19.19
C GLY A 583 -22.21 11.81 17.88
N TYR A 584 -23.11 12.78 17.70
CA TYR A 584 -23.23 13.57 16.47
C TYR A 584 -22.11 14.61 16.37
N MET A 585 -21.18 14.39 15.45
CA MET A 585 -20.05 15.28 15.20
C MET A 585 -20.08 15.77 13.75
N ASN A 586 -19.85 17.06 13.57
CA ASN A 586 -19.61 17.62 12.25
C ASN A 586 -18.18 17.29 11.76
N SER A 587 -17.91 17.49 10.48
CA SER A 587 -16.61 17.16 9.88
C SER A 587 -15.42 17.81 10.60
N LYS A 588 -15.57 19.02 11.15
CA LYS A 588 -14.50 19.73 11.87
C LYS A 588 -14.21 19.06 13.21
N GLN A 589 -15.25 18.67 13.94
CA GLN A 589 -15.11 17.95 15.20
C GLN A 589 -14.44 16.58 14.97
N CYS A 590 -14.85 15.86 13.92
CA CYS A 590 -14.27 14.56 13.59
C CYS A 590 -12.75 14.62 13.33
N THR A 591 -12.27 15.71 12.72
CA THR A 591 -10.83 15.87 12.40
C THR A 591 -10.03 16.45 13.57
N ASN A 592 -10.62 17.34 14.38
CA ASN A 592 -9.90 18.03 15.44
C ASN A 592 -9.79 17.18 16.72
N TYR A 593 -10.84 16.47 17.11
CA TYR A 593 -10.88 15.75 18.38
C TYR A 593 -9.81 14.66 18.52
N PRO A 594 -9.45 13.89 17.46
CA PRO A 594 -8.35 12.93 17.56
C PRO A 594 -7.01 13.60 17.83
N ILE A 595 -6.75 14.77 17.24
CA ILE A 595 -5.51 15.53 17.42
C ILE A 595 -5.50 16.13 18.83
N GLN A 596 -6.47 16.97 19.16
CA GLN A 596 -6.55 17.66 20.46
C GLN A 596 -6.62 16.69 21.63
N GLY A 597 -7.39 15.60 21.49
CA GLY A 597 -7.48 14.57 22.51
C GLY A 597 -6.16 13.85 22.71
N THR A 598 -5.41 13.56 21.64
CA THR A 598 -4.09 12.93 21.76
C THR A 598 -3.10 13.88 22.43
N SER A 599 -3.05 15.16 22.04
CA SER A 599 -2.19 16.16 22.67
C SER A 599 -2.50 16.33 24.17
N PHE A 600 -3.79 16.37 24.53
CA PHE A 600 -4.21 16.45 25.93
C PHE A 600 -3.76 15.24 26.76
N HIS A 601 -3.88 14.03 26.22
CA HIS A 601 -3.46 12.83 26.94
C HIS A 601 -1.94 12.72 27.08
N LEU A 602 -1.16 13.21 26.10
CA LEU A 602 0.29 13.32 26.22
C LEU A 602 0.71 14.29 27.32
N LEU A 603 0.02 15.43 27.40
CA LEU A 603 0.20 16.40 28.46
C LEU A 603 -0.12 15.81 29.84
N LEU A 604 -1.24 15.11 29.98
CA LEU A 604 -1.61 14.45 31.22
C LEU A 604 -0.58 13.39 31.65
N TYR A 605 -0.06 12.61 30.69
CA TYR A 605 1.01 11.65 30.95
C TYR A 605 2.29 12.35 31.41
N THR A 606 2.67 13.44 30.75
CA THR A 606 3.87 14.21 31.10
C THR A 606 3.75 14.81 32.50
N ALA A 607 2.60 15.38 32.84
CA ALA A 607 2.31 15.89 34.17
C ALA A 607 2.48 14.81 35.25
N TYR A 608 1.93 13.62 35.00
CA TYR A 608 2.07 12.48 35.90
C TYR A 608 3.53 12.03 36.05
N ALA A 609 4.25 11.87 34.93
CA ALA A 609 5.65 11.46 34.94
C ALA A 609 6.55 12.47 35.66
N PHE A 610 6.31 13.77 35.44
CA PHE A 610 7.02 14.85 36.11
C PHE A 610 6.77 14.82 37.62
N TRP A 611 5.51 14.70 38.03
CA TRP A 611 5.13 14.60 39.44
C TRP A 611 5.79 13.40 40.15
N GLN A 612 5.92 12.26 39.47
CA GLN A 612 6.63 11.09 40.00
C GLN A 612 8.12 11.39 40.25
N GLU A 613 8.80 12.10 39.34
CA GLU A 613 10.18 12.51 39.53
C GLU A 613 10.33 13.56 40.64
N CYS A 614 9.38 14.49 40.79
CA CYS A 614 9.35 15.41 41.93
C CYS A 614 9.30 14.67 43.27
N ILE A 615 8.40 13.69 43.42
CA ILE A 615 8.31 12.88 44.64
C ILE A 615 9.61 12.12 44.89
N LYS A 616 10.14 11.46 43.86
CA LYS A 616 11.35 10.63 43.96
C LYS A 616 12.58 11.43 44.37
N ARG A 617 12.69 12.68 43.89
CA ARG A 617 13.81 13.59 44.17
C ARG A 617 13.52 14.53 45.35
N ASN A 618 12.35 14.42 45.98
CA ASN A 618 11.88 15.27 47.07
C ASN A 618 11.94 16.77 46.72
N LEU A 619 11.44 17.12 45.53
CA LEU A 619 11.34 18.51 45.05
C LEU A 619 10.10 19.19 45.61
N ASP A 620 10.23 20.47 45.95
CA ASP A 620 9.15 21.34 46.42
C ASP A 620 8.33 21.96 45.27
N THR A 621 8.76 21.77 44.02
CA THR A 621 8.03 22.21 42.81
C THR A 621 6.61 21.67 42.73
N LEU A 622 5.64 22.54 42.43
CA LEU A 622 4.22 22.21 42.33
C LEU A 622 3.68 22.39 40.91
N ILE A 623 2.84 21.45 40.47
CA ILE A 623 1.97 21.65 39.30
C ILE A 623 0.72 22.39 39.80
N ILE A 624 0.58 23.65 39.40
CA ILE A 624 -0.53 24.51 39.87
C ILE A 624 -1.68 24.62 38.88
N GLY A 625 -1.48 24.19 37.64
CA GLY A 625 -2.55 24.16 36.65
C GLY A 625 -2.11 23.66 35.28
N GLN A 626 -3.11 23.55 34.42
CA GLN A 626 -2.97 23.22 33.01
C GLN A 626 -3.80 24.20 32.19
N ILE A 627 -3.22 24.84 31.18
CA ILE A 627 -3.94 25.71 30.26
C ILE A 627 -3.77 25.16 28.85
N HIS A 628 -4.79 24.47 28.34
CA HIS A 628 -4.75 23.78 27.04
C HIS A 628 -3.60 22.76 26.96
N ASP A 629 -2.58 23.07 26.16
CA ASP A 629 -1.36 22.30 25.88
C ASP A 629 -0.16 22.69 26.75
N SER A 630 -0.36 23.60 27.73
CA SER A 630 0.69 24.07 28.65
C SER A 630 0.53 23.50 30.08
N LEU A 631 1.67 23.20 30.72
CA LEU A 631 1.75 22.98 32.17
C LEU A 631 2.18 24.26 32.87
N ILE A 632 1.46 24.60 33.94
CA ILE A 632 1.81 25.72 34.80
C ILE A 632 2.41 25.19 36.10
N LEU A 633 3.62 25.63 36.39
CA LEU A 633 4.43 25.21 37.51
C LEU A 633 4.70 26.38 38.46
N ASP A 634 4.84 26.09 39.73
CA ASP A 634 5.37 26.99 40.75
C ASP A 634 6.66 26.37 41.30
N ILE A 635 7.79 27.04 41.10
CA ILE A 635 9.14 26.43 41.14
C ILE A 635 10.02 27.24 42.12
N PRO A 636 10.64 26.62 43.13
CA PRO A 636 11.72 27.25 43.91
C PRO A 636 12.86 27.72 43.00
N ILE A 637 13.47 28.86 43.31
CA ILE A 637 14.52 29.45 42.45
C ILE A 637 15.71 28.48 42.27
N ASP A 638 16.03 27.70 43.29
CA ASP A 638 17.12 26.71 43.31
C ASP A 638 16.77 25.41 42.58
N GLU A 639 15.50 25.16 42.25
CA GLU A 639 15.05 23.96 41.53
C GLU A 639 14.84 24.17 40.02
N ILE A 640 15.04 25.40 39.51
CA ILE A 640 14.74 25.72 38.10
C ILE A 640 15.50 24.81 37.13
N ASP A 641 16.80 24.60 37.36
CA ASP A 641 17.66 23.82 36.48
C ASP A 641 17.27 22.34 36.48
N ILE A 642 17.04 21.75 37.66
CA ILE A 642 16.68 20.34 37.79
C ILE A 642 15.28 20.06 37.23
N VAL A 643 14.33 20.99 37.40
CA VAL A 643 12.99 20.89 36.81
C VAL A 643 13.06 20.94 35.29
N SER A 644 13.85 21.86 34.74
CA SER A 644 14.05 21.98 33.29
C SER A 644 14.64 20.70 32.70
N GLU A 645 15.66 20.13 33.35
CA GLU A 645 16.29 18.86 32.94
C GLU A 645 15.28 17.70 32.95
N ILE A 646 14.50 17.55 34.02
CA ILE A 646 13.50 16.48 34.13
C ILE A 646 12.44 16.62 33.02
N LEU A 647 11.93 17.82 32.78
CA LEU A 647 10.92 18.05 31.73
C LEU A 647 11.48 17.75 30.35
N VAL A 648 12.69 18.23 30.04
CA VAL A 648 13.35 17.93 28.76
C VAL A 648 13.55 16.42 28.59
N ASP A 649 14.01 15.71 29.62
CA ASP A 649 14.20 14.26 29.53
C ASP A 649 12.87 13.53 29.28
N ILE A 650 11.82 13.82 30.06
CA ILE A 650 10.51 13.18 29.89
C ILE A 650 9.98 13.41 28.48
N ILE A 651 9.97 14.68 28.02
CA ILE A 651 9.38 15.09 26.74
C ILE A 651 10.17 14.53 25.57
N SER A 652 11.50 14.64 25.63
CA SER A 652 12.39 14.06 24.63
C SER A 652 12.25 12.54 24.57
N ASN A 653 11.87 11.88 25.66
CA ASN A 653 11.67 10.43 25.73
C ASN A 653 10.22 9.97 25.49
N LEU A 654 9.25 10.86 25.29
CA LEU A 654 7.85 10.46 25.02
C LEU A 654 7.75 9.51 23.81
N HIS A 655 8.54 9.76 22.77
CA HIS A 655 8.61 8.89 21.59
C HIS A 655 9.17 7.48 21.87
N LYS A 656 9.92 7.29 22.97
CA LYS A 656 10.36 5.97 23.42
C LYS A 656 9.24 5.23 24.15
N LYS A 657 8.36 5.97 24.85
CA LYS A 657 7.23 5.41 25.59
C LYS A 657 6.04 5.11 24.68
N PHE A 658 5.69 6.06 23.84
CA PHE A 658 4.58 5.98 22.91
C PHE A 658 5.13 5.63 21.53
N THR A 659 5.09 4.34 21.20
CA THR A 659 5.53 3.75 19.93
C THR A 659 4.71 4.20 18.72
N TRP A 660 3.81 5.17 18.86
CA TRP A 660 3.15 5.82 17.74
C TRP A 660 3.60 7.25 17.59
N MET A 661 4.50 7.76 18.44
CA MET A 661 5.19 9.04 18.35
C MET A 661 6.60 8.78 17.85
N ASP A 662 7.06 9.48 16.81
CA ASP A 662 8.34 9.07 16.24
C ASP A 662 9.33 10.20 15.91
N PHE A 663 8.98 11.43 16.31
CA PHE A 663 9.94 12.47 16.63
C PHE A 663 9.92 12.77 18.14
N PRO A 664 11.08 13.12 18.73
CA PRO A 664 11.08 13.76 20.04
C PRO A 664 10.30 15.07 19.95
N MET A 665 9.44 15.31 20.92
CA MET A 665 8.77 16.60 21.03
C MET A 665 9.77 17.63 21.57
N GLY A 666 9.63 18.87 21.12
CA GLY A 666 10.36 19.97 21.72
C GLY A 666 9.61 20.50 22.94
N LEU A 667 10.36 21.17 23.81
CA LEU A 667 9.85 21.89 24.96
C LEU A 667 10.18 23.37 24.79
N ASP A 668 9.16 24.21 24.80
CA ASP A 668 9.31 25.64 25.02
C ASP A 668 9.02 25.91 26.50
N PHE A 669 10.05 26.27 27.26
CA PHE A 669 9.92 26.59 28.68
C PHE A 669 10.13 28.07 28.93
N GLU A 670 9.17 28.70 29.59
CA GLU A 670 9.25 30.10 30.00
C GLU A 670 9.09 30.22 31.50
N ILE A 671 9.81 31.16 32.12
CA ILE A 671 9.74 31.44 33.56
C ILE A 671 9.47 32.92 33.82
N SER A 672 8.76 33.21 34.92
CA SER A 672 8.61 34.58 35.41
C SER A 672 9.87 35.05 36.13
N ALA A 673 9.96 36.36 36.42
CA ALA A 673 10.85 36.82 37.48
C ALA A 673 10.42 36.24 38.85
N PRO A 674 11.30 36.22 39.85
CA PRO A 674 10.94 35.89 41.23
C PRO A 674 9.85 36.82 41.79
N TYR A 675 9.14 36.36 42.82
CA TYR A 675 8.13 37.17 43.52
C TYR A 675 8.69 38.52 43.98
N GLU A 676 9.89 38.51 44.56
CA GLU A 676 10.58 39.68 45.10
C GLU A 676 10.89 40.74 44.03
N GLN A 677 10.98 40.31 42.77
CA GLN A 677 11.24 41.16 41.61
C GLN A 677 9.94 41.55 40.86
N GLY A 678 8.77 41.28 41.45
CA GLY A 678 7.47 41.56 40.83
C GLY A 678 7.13 40.58 39.70
N GLY A 679 7.54 39.32 39.85
CA GLY A 679 7.19 38.23 38.95
C GLY A 679 5.70 38.07 38.74
N SER A 680 5.28 37.80 37.50
CA SER A 680 3.89 37.50 37.17
C SER A 680 3.79 36.69 35.89
N PHE A 681 2.68 35.98 35.72
CA PHE A 681 2.38 35.20 34.52
C PHE A 681 2.18 36.07 33.26
N ALA A 682 2.02 37.39 33.44
CA ALA A 682 2.03 38.36 32.33
C ALA A 682 3.44 38.62 31.78
N LYS A 683 4.50 38.35 32.54
CA LYS A 683 5.90 38.65 32.21
C LYS A 683 6.76 37.38 32.32
N MET A 684 6.58 36.47 31.38
CA MET A 684 7.37 35.25 31.24
C MET A 684 8.53 35.49 30.26
N LYS A 685 9.67 34.84 30.50
CA LYS A 685 10.84 34.86 29.63
C LYS A 685 11.25 33.45 29.29
N LYS A 686 11.56 33.20 28.03
CA LYS A 686 12.02 31.90 27.55
C LYS A 686 13.37 31.55 28.19
N VAL A 687 13.43 30.38 28.80
CA VAL A 687 14.67 29.79 29.29
C VAL A 687 15.36 29.11 28.12
N THR A 688 16.66 29.35 27.96
CA THR A 688 17.44 28.60 26.98
C THR A 688 17.83 27.29 27.64
N ILE A 689 17.21 26.19 27.21
CA ILE A 689 17.45 24.83 27.74
C ILE A 689 18.27 24.03 26.75
#